data_AF-A0A8J5KS50-F1
#
_entry.id   AF-A0A8J5KS50-F1
#
_cell.length_a   1.000
_cell.length_b   1.000
_cell.length_c   1.000
_cell.angle_alpha   90.00
_cell.angle_beta   90.00
_cell.angle_gamma   90.00
#
_symmetry.space_group_name_H-M   'P 1'
#
loop_
_entity.id
_entity.type
_entity.pdbx_description
1 polymer ?
#
loop_
_entity_poly.entity_id
_entity_poly.type
_entity_poly.pdbx_seq_one_letter_code
_entity_poly.pdbx_strand_id
1 'polypeptide(L)'
;MDVPKGFLASLWSFVAFLPFFVLLLVLGIIKAATIGPVVTSIVLVGNSAVVIGMWPAHFIWTYYCVLKTAKLGLVLKMFSLVALPFPLLLSPALSVLGSLLVGIGYGFFAPLIATFEAAGEQVVDKLYHCFADGCVDTVKGACTLVVDFTDFCFHSYFSYMDDLIENLGAGENPMDIKLTKLPSCLLVSLIGTLVDVPMISIVALCKSPYMLIKGWQRLFHDLIGREGPFLETVCVPFAGLAILLWPLAVIGAVITAFLCSFLLGFYGGIVVHQEDSFRMGIAYIVSVISIFDEYSNDLLYLREGSCFPRPKYRKSNADRELLENKEEVEKKKAQNGKVLSSSNTTKLATQRSTLKETIQQLKPIQIWDWLFMSCEINGRILFGEGLITVEDIEECIVKGKCKKLSIRLPSWCILQCLLQSVKSDTYGLRISDEVELTNFNWPRDKVFDWILGPLLIIKEQVRKLQLKENEEACLRKLILIGKNEKPEDWDEVGFPSDDHDSRDRCKHVQDSKFSSQTRGGPIQTVRWQNNIGLRFPPPYCEAYSPRDPSPVSLAAATVPSPPSPYPEKAIAPAFPRRVEDRKVWVSVVVDLICSRCLKEKPALLGFHMPAEWEPHQQCWIGWPERLDNWRDGALPVQDTFVKVAKAISKFEPVTVCVISDQYTKAYDRLHENGNIRVVEMSMNDAWFRDIGPTFVRRVKSTTEDQEHQIAGIDWKFNCWGGPEDGCYSDWTLDVLVAQKILELDRIARFSHRMVLEGGSIHVDGDGTCITTEECLLNPNRNPDMTKEEIEQELMMYLGVSKVIWLPRGLYGDDDTNGHVDNMCCFVKPGVVLLAWTDDEQDPQYERSVEAFNVLSNTTDAKNRNIEIIKLHIPGPLYITKEEADGLISLDGNAKPRLAGTRLAAAYVNFYIANGGIIAPAFGDEKWDQQAYAVLASAFPNHEPLLGIVVIGKEYIILFPFWIWVVKRCPTRAVVFPAAVTFFQ
;
A
#
# COMPACT_ATOMS: atom_id res chain seq x y z
N MET A 1 -29.11 -17.89 -13.72
CA MET A 1 -29.24 -17.47 -15.13
C MET A 1 -27.85 -17.47 -15.72
N ASP A 2 -27.65 -18.20 -16.81
CA ASP A 2 -26.37 -18.23 -17.51
C ASP A 2 -26.02 -16.85 -18.09
N VAL A 3 -24.72 -16.58 -18.25
CA VAL A 3 -24.26 -15.31 -18.83
C VAL A 3 -24.60 -15.29 -20.32
N PRO A 4 -25.39 -14.31 -20.81
CA PRO A 4 -25.72 -14.24 -22.23
C PRO A 4 -24.45 -13.98 -23.06
N LYS A 5 -24.19 -14.83 -24.05
CA LYS A 5 -23.08 -14.62 -24.99
C LYS A 5 -23.58 -13.90 -26.25
N GLY A 6 -23.04 -12.70 -26.49
CA GLY A 6 -23.34 -11.87 -27.67
C GLY A 6 -24.37 -10.77 -27.40
N PHE A 7 -24.20 -9.63 -28.07
CA PHE A 7 -24.94 -8.38 -27.85
C PHE A 7 -26.47 -8.54 -27.80
N LEU A 8 -27.05 -9.29 -28.72
CA LEU A 8 -28.51 -9.53 -28.77
C LEU A 8 -29.02 -10.35 -27.57
N ALA A 9 -28.21 -11.30 -27.07
CA ALA A 9 -28.57 -12.10 -25.90
C ALA A 9 -28.46 -11.26 -24.60
N SER A 10 -27.45 -10.40 -24.48
CA SER A 10 -27.31 -9.46 -23.37
C SER A 10 -28.45 -8.43 -23.37
N LEU A 11 -28.79 -7.88 -24.54
CA LEU A 11 -29.92 -6.96 -24.72
C LEU A 11 -31.24 -7.64 -24.34
N TRP A 12 -31.47 -8.88 -24.77
CA TRP A 12 -32.66 -9.64 -24.40
C TRP A 12 -32.73 -9.92 -22.89
N SER A 13 -31.61 -10.29 -22.26
CA SER A 13 -31.54 -10.50 -20.81
C SER A 13 -31.81 -9.21 -20.02
N PHE A 14 -31.36 -8.05 -20.51
CA PHE A 14 -31.65 -6.75 -19.92
C PHE A 14 -33.14 -6.40 -20.03
N VAL A 15 -33.73 -6.57 -21.23
CA VAL A 15 -35.17 -6.35 -21.45
C VAL A 15 -36.04 -7.30 -20.62
N ALA A 16 -35.65 -8.57 -20.49
CA ALA A 16 -36.35 -9.55 -19.66
C ALA A 16 -36.20 -9.32 -18.14
N PHE A 17 -35.13 -8.66 -17.70
CA PHE A 17 -34.91 -8.29 -16.30
C PHE A 17 -35.73 -7.05 -15.89
N LEU A 18 -35.99 -6.12 -16.81
CA LEU A 18 -36.64 -4.84 -16.51
C LEU A 18 -38.00 -4.98 -15.77
N PRO A 19 -38.93 -5.89 -16.12
CA PRO A 19 -40.18 -6.07 -15.37
C PRO A 19 -39.96 -6.55 -13.93
N PHE A 20 -38.96 -7.40 -13.69
CA PHE A 20 -38.63 -7.90 -12.35
C PHE A 20 -38.01 -6.80 -11.48
N PHE A 21 -37.11 -5.99 -12.05
CA PHE A 21 -36.57 -4.81 -11.37
C PHE A 21 -37.66 -3.79 -11.03
N VAL A 22 -38.53 -3.47 -11.99
CA VAL A 22 -39.65 -2.54 -11.78
C VAL A 22 -40.59 -3.05 -10.69
N LEU A 23 -40.87 -4.36 -10.63
CA LEU A 23 -41.68 -4.95 -9.56
C LEU A 23 -41.02 -4.81 -8.18
N LEU A 24 -39.72 -5.13 -8.04
CA LEU A 24 -39.01 -4.97 -6.77
C LEU A 24 -38.88 -3.50 -6.35
N LEU A 25 -38.66 -2.60 -7.30
CA LEU A 25 -38.62 -1.16 -7.06
C LEU A 25 -39.97 -0.64 -6.56
N VAL A 26 -41.09 -1.07 -7.17
CA VAL A 26 -42.44 -0.74 -6.71
C VAL A 26 -42.71 -1.30 -5.32
N LEU A 27 -42.35 -2.55 -5.04
CA LEU A 27 -42.49 -3.15 -3.69
C LEU A 27 -41.68 -2.37 -2.65
N GLY A 28 -40.43 -2.01 -2.96
CA GLY A 28 -39.56 -1.23 -2.08
C GLY A 28 -40.06 0.20 -1.86
N ILE A 29 -40.63 0.85 -2.88
CA ILE A 29 -41.30 2.15 -2.75
C ILE A 29 -42.54 2.05 -1.86
N ILE A 30 -43.36 1.01 -2.00
CA ILE A 30 -44.53 0.80 -1.12
C ILE A 30 -44.07 0.57 0.33
N LYS A 31 -43.06 -0.26 0.55
CA LYS A 31 -42.46 -0.52 1.87
C LYS A 31 -41.90 0.75 2.50
N ALA A 32 -41.12 1.54 1.73
CA ALA A 32 -40.64 2.86 2.13
C ALA A 32 -41.78 3.84 2.43
N ALA A 33 -42.88 3.84 1.67
CA ALA A 33 -44.05 4.67 1.95
C ALA A 33 -44.77 4.25 3.25
N THR A 34 -44.75 2.96 3.63
CA THR A 34 -45.36 2.48 4.88
C THR A 34 -44.50 2.72 6.13
N ILE A 35 -43.18 2.54 6.04
CA ILE A 35 -42.28 2.59 7.22
C ILE A 35 -41.47 3.88 7.29
N GLY A 36 -41.15 4.48 6.15
CA GLY A 36 -40.39 5.73 6.05
C GLY A 36 -41.00 6.88 6.87
N PRO A 37 -42.32 7.09 6.95
CA PRO A 37 -42.91 8.10 7.83
C PRO A 37 -42.65 7.84 9.32
N VAL A 38 -42.66 6.58 9.75
CA VAL A 38 -42.37 6.18 11.14
C VAL A 38 -40.90 6.42 11.47
N VAL A 39 -40.00 5.96 10.58
CA VAL A 39 -38.54 6.15 10.68
C VAL A 39 -38.16 7.63 10.69
N THR A 40 -38.72 8.41 9.76
CA THR A 40 -38.54 9.87 9.70
C THR A 40 -38.99 10.53 11.01
N SER A 41 -40.13 10.10 11.56
CA SER A 41 -40.65 10.63 12.83
C SER A 41 -39.72 10.30 14.01
N ILE A 42 -39.17 9.09 14.07
CA ILE A 42 -38.21 8.67 15.12
C ILE A 42 -36.94 9.54 15.06
N VAL A 43 -36.31 9.65 13.88
CA VAL A 43 -35.07 10.43 13.71
C VAL A 43 -35.33 11.92 13.97
N LEU A 44 -36.43 12.47 13.43
CA LEU A 44 -36.79 13.87 13.61
C LEU A 44 -37.05 14.20 15.09
N VAL A 45 -37.93 13.45 15.77
CA VAL A 45 -38.29 13.72 17.17
C VAL A 45 -37.10 13.46 18.09
N GLY A 46 -36.37 12.36 17.89
CA GLY A 46 -35.19 12.00 18.67
C GLY A 46 -34.10 13.05 18.59
N ASN A 47 -33.61 13.38 17.39
CA ASN A 47 -32.57 14.37 17.23
C ASN A 47 -33.03 15.77 17.64
N SER A 48 -34.30 16.15 17.38
CA SER A 48 -34.83 17.44 17.84
C SER A 48 -34.85 17.54 19.37
N ALA A 49 -35.19 16.46 20.07
CA ALA A 49 -35.17 16.42 21.54
C ALA A 49 -33.73 16.57 22.08
N VAL A 50 -32.76 15.89 21.47
CA VAL A 50 -31.31 16.03 21.80
C VAL A 50 -30.83 17.45 21.56
N VAL A 51 -31.10 18.02 20.38
CA VAL A 51 -30.72 19.40 20.02
C VAL A 51 -31.31 20.39 21.01
N ILE A 52 -32.63 20.35 21.24
CA ILE A 52 -33.32 21.31 22.13
C ILE A 52 -32.86 21.14 23.58
N GLY A 53 -32.65 19.90 24.04
CA GLY A 53 -32.21 19.61 25.40
C GLY A 53 -30.77 20.02 25.69
N MET A 54 -29.85 19.82 24.74
CA MET A 54 -28.43 20.16 24.89
C MET A 54 -28.10 21.61 24.51
N TRP A 55 -28.95 22.27 23.71
CA TRP A 55 -28.70 23.63 23.22
C TRP A 55 -28.34 24.65 24.32
N PRO A 56 -29.01 24.71 25.49
CA PRO A 56 -28.61 25.63 26.55
C PRO A 56 -27.19 25.37 27.09
N ALA A 57 -26.80 24.10 27.20
CA ALA A 57 -25.47 23.71 27.66
C ALA A 57 -24.41 24.06 26.60
N HIS A 58 -24.66 23.74 25.34
CA HIS A 58 -23.80 24.09 24.20
C HIS A 58 -23.63 25.61 24.04
N PHE A 59 -24.73 26.37 24.18
CA PHE A 59 -24.74 27.82 24.12
C PHE A 59 -23.87 28.44 25.23
N ILE A 60 -24.10 28.05 26.48
CA ILE A 60 -23.35 28.54 27.64
C ILE A 60 -21.87 28.14 27.56
N TRP A 61 -21.58 26.88 27.20
CA TRP A 61 -20.20 26.40 27.07
C TRP A 61 -19.45 27.14 25.98
N THR A 62 -20.07 27.41 24.83
CA THR A 62 -19.42 28.17 23.76
C THR A 62 -19.06 29.58 24.19
N TYR A 63 -19.99 30.28 24.86
CA TYR A 63 -19.69 31.60 25.43
C TYR A 63 -18.55 31.55 26.44
N TYR A 64 -18.54 30.55 27.33
CA TYR A 64 -17.46 30.34 28.30
C TYR A 64 -16.10 30.11 27.62
N CYS A 65 -16.04 29.26 26.59
CA CYS A 65 -14.81 28.95 25.86
C CYS A 65 -14.26 30.18 25.13
N VAL A 66 -15.10 30.92 24.41
CA VAL A 66 -14.72 32.15 23.68
C VAL A 66 -14.29 33.26 24.64
N LEU A 67 -14.89 33.36 25.83
CA LEU A 67 -14.42 34.30 26.87
C LEU A 67 -13.06 33.89 27.42
N LYS A 68 -12.87 32.61 27.73
CA LYS A 68 -11.69 32.09 28.47
C LYS A 68 -10.46 31.87 27.61
N THR A 69 -10.59 31.55 26.33
CA THR A 69 -9.47 31.21 25.44
C THR A 69 -8.37 32.26 25.43
N ALA A 70 -7.11 31.82 25.54
CA ALA A 70 -5.94 32.68 25.30
C ALA A 70 -5.59 32.82 23.81
N LYS A 71 -6.09 31.90 22.95
CA LYS A 71 -5.73 31.81 21.52
C LYS A 71 -6.30 32.97 20.68
N LEU A 72 -7.34 33.66 21.15
CA LEU A 72 -7.94 34.83 20.47
C LEU A 72 -7.49 36.15 21.12
N GLY A 73 -7.00 37.07 20.29
CA GLY A 73 -6.70 38.45 20.67
C GLY A 73 -7.95 39.25 21.04
N LEU A 74 -7.75 40.42 21.66
CA LEU A 74 -8.84 41.18 22.29
C LEU A 74 -9.90 41.62 21.27
N VAL A 75 -9.50 42.05 20.07
CA VAL A 75 -10.44 42.52 19.04
C VAL A 75 -11.23 41.36 18.47
N LEU A 76 -10.55 40.27 18.09
CA LEU A 76 -11.21 39.07 17.58
C LEU A 76 -12.16 38.46 18.61
N LYS A 77 -11.76 38.39 19.88
CA LYS A 77 -12.64 37.91 20.97
C LYS A 77 -13.91 38.73 21.10
N MET A 78 -13.81 40.07 21.12
CA MET A 78 -14.99 40.94 21.18
C MET A 78 -15.89 40.80 19.95
N PHE A 79 -15.32 40.69 18.76
CA PHE A 79 -16.09 40.43 17.53
C PHE A 79 -16.79 39.07 17.57
N SER A 80 -16.09 38.01 17.97
CA SER A 80 -16.65 36.67 18.11
C SER A 80 -17.83 36.64 19.07
N LEU A 81 -17.75 37.30 20.23
CA LEU A 81 -18.84 37.35 21.21
C LEU A 81 -20.11 38.06 20.70
N VAL A 82 -19.94 39.07 19.84
CA VAL A 82 -21.05 39.80 19.19
C VAL A 82 -21.64 39.00 18.02
N ALA A 83 -20.81 38.24 17.29
CA ALA A 83 -21.26 37.41 16.17
C ALA A 83 -21.89 36.07 16.61
N LEU A 84 -21.47 35.51 17.74
CA LEU A 84 -21.90 34.21 18.28
C LEU A 84 -23.41 33.97 18.42
N PRO A 85 -24.27 34.96 18.78
CA PRO A 85 -25.71 34.72 18.92
C PRO A 85 -26.34 34.21 17.63
N PHE A 86 -25.91 34.71 16.47
CA PHE A 86 -26.53 34.38 15.19
C PHE A 86 -26.42 32.89 14.82
N PRO A 87 -25.21 32.29 14.71
CA PRO A 87 -25.10 30.86 14.45
C PRO A 87 -25.67 30.00 15.59
N LEU A 88 -25.52 30.41 16.86
CA LEU A 88 -26.05 29.63 17.98
C LEU A 88 -27.58 29.61 18.02
N LEU A 89 -28.27 30.70 17.66
CA LEU A 89 -29.74 30.74 17.56
C LEU A 89 -30.27 30.09 16.28
N LEU A 90 -29.48 30.10 15.19
CA LEU A 90 -29.84 29.45 13.93
C LEU A 90 -29.59 27.94 13.95
N SER A 91 -28.59 27.47 14.72
CA SER A 91 -28.17 26.07 14.76
C SER A 91 -29.28 25.07 15.11
N PRO A 92 -30.24 25.31 16.02
CA PRO A 92 -31.31 24.34 16.30
C PRO A 92 -32.25 24.19 15.10
N ALA A 93 -32.64 25.30 14.46
CA ALA A 93 -33.50 25.28 13.29
C ALA A 93 -32.87 24.53 12.10
N LEU A 94 -31.57 24.74 11.86
CA LEU A 94 -30.82 24.00 10.85
C LEU A 94 -30.66 22.51 11.22
N SER A 95 -30.47 22.19 12.50
CA SER A 95 -30.30 20.80 12.97
C SER A 95 -31.62 20.00 12.90
N VAL A 96 -32.76 20.65 13.18
CA VAL A 96 -34.10 20.07 13.00
C VAL A 96 -34.38 19.83 11.51
N LEU A 97 -34.07 20.80 10.64
CA LEU A 97 -34.20 20.65 9.19
C LEU A 97 -33.29 19.54 8.64
N GLY A 98 -32.03 19.47 9.11
CA GLY A 98 -31.11 18.38 8.78
C GLY A 98 -31.62 17.02 9.25
N SER A 99 -32.19 16.94 10.45
CA SER A 99 -32.79 15.70 10.98
C SER A 99 -34.01 15.24 10.20
N LEU A 100 -34.82 16.18 9.68
CA LEU A 100 -35.90 15.86 8.74
C LEU A 100 -35.36 15.27 7.43
N LEU A 101 -34.33 15.89 6.84
CA LEU A 101 -33.72 15.42 5.59
C LEU A 101 -33.05 14.04 5.75
N VAL A 102 -32.30 13.82 6.84
CA VAL A 102 -31.69 12.53 7.17
C VAL A 102 -32.77 11.47 7.45
N GLY A 103 -33.82 11.82 8.19
CA GLY A 103 -34.95 10.93 8.46
C GLY A 103 -35.67 10.48 7.19
N ILE A 104 -35.96 11.42 6.28
CA ILE A 104 -36.56 11.12 4.96
C ILE A 104 -35.63 10.23 4.12
N GLY A 105 -34.34 10.57 4.04
CA GLY A 105 -33.35 9.81 3.28
C GLY A 105 -33.23 8.37 3.78
N TYR A 106 -32.95 8.20 5.07
CA TYR A 106 -32.82 6.88 5.69
C TYR A 106 -34.14 6.09 5.63
N GLY A 107 -35.28 6.73 5.91
CA GLY A 107 -36.61 6.13 5.84
C GLY A 107 -37.06 5.75 4.42
N PHE A 108 -36.47 6.33 3.38
CA PHE A 108 -36.70 5.92 1.99
C PHE A 108 -35.74 4.81 1.54
N PHE A 109 -34.43 5.00 1.75
CA PHE A 109 -33.42 4.10 1.19
C PHE A 109 -33.25 2.78 1.97
N ALA A 110 -33.31 2.78 3.31
CA ALA A 110 -33.09 1.55 4.07
C ALA A 110 -34.18 0.47 3.82
N PRO A 111 -35.49 0.77 3.80
CA PRO A 111 -36.51 -0.21 3.41
C PRO A 111 -36.36 -0.69 1.95
N LEU A 112 -35.96 0.20 1.03
CA LEU A 112 -35.75 -0.13 -0.37
C LEU A 112 -34.59 -1.12 -0.54
N ILE A 113 -33.46 -0.89 0.15
CA ILE A 113 -32.30 -1.79 0.18
C ILE A 113 -32.69 -3.16 0.76
N ALA A 114 -33.35 -3.20 1.92
CA ALA A 114 -33.83 -4.44 2.53
C ALA A 114 -34.80 -5.24 1.64
N THR A 115 -35.50 -4.58 0.71
CA THR A 115 -36.37 -5.26 -0.28
C THR A 115 -35.55 -5.98 -1.35
N PHE A 116 -34.42 -5.41 -1.77
CA PHE A 116 -33.52 -6.05 -2.74
C PHE A 116 -32.70 -7.17 -2.11
N GLU A 117 -32.29 -7.04 -0.86
CA GLU A 117 -31.60 -8.08 -0.09
C GLU A 117 -32.48 -9.33 0.06
N ALA A 118 -33.71 -9.17 0.57
CA ALA A 118 -34.68 -10.27 0.72
C ALA A 118 -35.05 -10.97 -0.61
N ALA A 119 -34.98 -10.27 -1.75
CA ALA A 119 -35.19 -10.88 -3.07
C ALA A 119 -34.08 -11.87 -3.46
N GLY A 120 -32.86 -11.68 -2.94
CA GLY A 120 -31.69 -12.53 -3.15
C GLY A 120 -31.75 -13.88 -2.41
N GLU A 121 -32.54 -13.97 -1.34
CA GLU A 121 -32.62 -15.18 -0.50
C GLU A 121 -33.44 -16.31 -1.14
N GLN A 122 -33.17 -17.56 -0.74
CA GLN A 122 -33.88 -18.75 -1.23
C GLN A 122 -35.09 -19.12 -0.35
N VAL A 123 -36.01 -18.16 -0.18
CA VAL A 123 -37.26 -18.34 0.58
C VAL A 123 -38.44 -18.72 -0.32
N VAL A 124 -39.42 -19.44 0.25
CA VAL A 124 -40.58 -19.99 -0.49
C VAL A 124 -41.55 -18.89 -0.91
N ASP A 125 -41.92 -17.98 0.01
CA ASP A 125 -42.86 -16.88 -0.22
C ASP A 125 -42.14 -15.55 -0.48
N LYS A 126 -41.30 -15.49 -1.52
CA LYS A 126 -40.44 -14.33 -1.84
C LYS A 126 -41.14 -12.97 -1.77
N LEU A 127 -42.39 -12.88 -2.24
CA LEU A 127 -43.12 -11.60 -2.28
C LEU A 127 -43.51 -11.10 -0.88
N TYR A 128 -43.78 -12.01 0.07
CA TYR A 128 -44.00 -11.66 1.47
C TYR A 128 -42.69 -11.22 2.13
N HIS A 129 -41.62 -11.99 1.96
CA HIS A 129 -40.29 -11.71 2.52
C HIS A 129 -39.71 -10.37 2.03
N CYS A 130 -39.80 -10.08 0.73
CA CYS A 130 -39.45 -8.76 0.18
C CYS A 130 -40.16 -7.59 0.88
N PHE A 131 -41.43 -7.78 1.27
CA PHE A 131 -42.22 -6.76 1.95
C PHE A 131 -41.99 -6.72 3.48
N ALA A 132 -41.79 -7.87 4.13
CA ALA A 132 -41.75 -8.00 5.59
C ALA A 132 -40.34 -7.86 6.20
N ASP A 133 -39.30 -8.38 5.56
CA ASP A 133 -37.98 -8.51 6.17
C ASP A 133 -37.23 -7.17 6.20
N GLY A 134 -36.40 -6.95 7.23
CA GLY A 134 -35.69 -5.68 7.46
C GLY A 134 -36.59 -4.49 7.86
N CYS A 135 -37.91 -4.64 7.91
CA CYS A 135 -38.85 -3.61 8.38
C CYS A 135 -38.56 -3.17 9.82
N VAL A 136 -38.46 -4.15 10.72
CA VAL A 136 -38.18 -3.93 12.15
C VAL A 136 -36.76 -3.40 12.34
N ASP A 137 -35.80 -3.90 11.55
CA ASP A 137 -34.39 -3.52 11.70
C ASP A 137 -34.11 -2.11 11.15
N THR A 138 -34.86 -1.67 10.13
CA THR A 138 -34.89 -0.25 9.73
C THR A 138 -35.29 0.65 10.91
N VAL A 139 -36.35 0.27 11.63
CA VAL A 139 -36.84 1.01 12.80
C VAL A 139 -35.83 1.00 13.96
N LYS A 140 -35.16 -0.14 14.23
CA LYS A 140 -34.07 -0.20 15.22
C LYS A 140 -32.88 0.67 14.83
N GLY A 141 -32.48 0.67 13.56
CA GLY A 141 -31.41 1.52 13.03
C GLY A 141 -31.74 3.01 13.15
N ALA A 142 -33.02 3.38 12.99
CA ALA A 142 -33.48 4.75 13.25
C ALA A 142 -33.26 5.18 14.71
N CYS A 143 -33.49 4.29 15.68
CA CYS A 143 -33.16 4.56 17.08
C CYS A 143 -31.64 4.64 17.32
N THR A 144 -30.85 3.80 16.62
CA THR A 144 -29.38 3.83 16.73
C THR A 144 -28.80 5.15 16.22
N LEU A 145 -29.30 5.67 15.09
CA LEU A 145 -28.92 6.98 14.56
C LEU A 145 -29.16 8.13 15.57
N VAL A 146 -30.23 8.05 16.36
CA VAL A 146 -30.51 9.04 17.43
C VAL A 146 -29.51 8.90 18.58
N VAL A 147 -29.14 7.67 18.96
CA VAL A 147 -28.14 7.41 20.01
C VAL A 147 -26.75 7.91 19.58
N ASP A 148 -26.29 7.57 18.39
CA ASP A 148 -24.98 8.01 17.87
C ASP A 148 -24.89 9.54 17.77
N PHE A 149 -25.99 10.19 17.35
CA PHE A 149 -26.10 11.65 17.35
C PHE A 149 -26.08 12.25 18.77
N THR A 150 -26.70 11.58 19.75
CA THR A 150 -26.66 11.96 21.17
C THR A 150 -25.24 11.93 21.71
N ASP A 151 -24.51 10.82 21.48
CA ASP A 151 -23.12 10.65 21.94
C ASP A 151 -22.19 11.70 21.33
N PHE A 152 -22.37 12.04 20.05
CA PHE A 152 -21.64 13.14 19.40
C PHE A 152 -21.90 14.49 20.07
N CYS A 153 -23.18 14.84 20.29
CA CYS A 153 -23.57 16.07 20.97
C CYS A 153 -23.10 16.13 22.44
N PHE A 154 -23.00 14.99 23.13
CA PHE A 154 -22.64 14.96 24.55
C PHE A 154 -21.13 14.89 24.81
N HIS A 155 -20.36 14.23 23.93
CA HIS A 155 -18.92 14.03 24.14
C HIS A 155 -18.04 14.80 23.15
N SER A 156 -18.31 14.68 21.85
CA SER A 156 -17.43 15.27 20.82
C SER A 156 -17.50 16.79 20.85
N TYR A 157 -18.69 17.36 21.00
CA TYR A 157 -18.89 18.81 21.05
C TYR A 157 -18.08 19.50 22.16
N PHE A 158 -18.18 19.01 23.40
CA PHE A 158 -17.47 19.62 24.53
C PHE A 158 -15.96 19.48 24.38
N SER A 159 -15.46 18.33 23.90
CA SER A 159 -14.02 18.14 23.62
C SER A 159 -13.49 19.19 22.63
N TYR A 160 -14.17 19.43 21.50
CA TYR A 160 -13.77 20.45 20.52
C TYR A 160 -13.77 21.88 21.09
N MET A 161 -14.64 22.16 22.07
CA MET A 161 -14.73 23.47 22.72
C MET A 161 -13.70 23.63 23.85
N ASP A 162 -13.25 22.53 24.45
CA ASP A 162 -12.20 22.54 25.47
C ASP A 162 -10.81 22.79 24.85
N ASP A 163 -10.54 22.24 23.66
CA ASP A 163 -9.33 22.55 22.86
C ASP A 163 -9.19 24.05 22.54
N LEU A 164 -10.31 24.77 22.46
CA LEU A 164 -10.35 26.22 22.28
C LEU A 164 -9.86 26.97 23.53
N ILE A 165 -10.00 26.41 24.74
CA ILE A 165 -9.61 27.05 26.01
C ILE A 165 -8.10 27.00 26.27
N GLU A 166 -7.38 26.03 25.69
CA GLU A 166 -5.95 25.82 25.99
C GLU A 166 -5.06 27.05 25.75
N ASN A 167 -3.97 27.15 26.53
CA ASN A 167 -3.03 28.25 26.45
C ASN A 167 -2.13 28.17 25.19
N LEU A 168 -1.70 29.34 24.70
CA LEU A 168 -0.71 29.45 23.61
C LEU A 168 0.63 28.82 24.00
N GLY A 169 1.31 28.22 23.02
CA GLY A 169 2.67 27.71 23.17
C GLY A 169 3.69 28.83 23.41
N ALA A 170 4.84 28.48 23.98
CA ALA A 170 5.92 29.44 24.25
C ALA A 170 6.48 30.01 22.94
N GLY A 171 6.06 31.24 22.60
CA GLY A 171 6.44 31.94 21.37
C GLY A 171 5.29 32.22 20.40
N GLU A 172 4.09 31.67 20.64
CA GLU A 172 2.92 31.95 19.80
C GLU A 172 2.21 33.24 20.21
N ASN A 173 1.90 34.09 19.23
CA ASN A 173 1.09 35.28 19.44
C ASN A 173 -0.41 34.94 19.31
N PRO A 174 -1.31 35.55 20.11
CA PRO A 174 -2.75 35.40 19.93
C PRO A 174 -3.19 35.76 18.51
N MET A 175 -4.13 34.99 17.95
CA MET A 175 -4.76 35.34 16.68
C MET A 175 -5.61 36.60 16.88
N ASP A 176 -5.16 37.73 16.34
CA ASP A 176 -5.91 39.00 16.40
C ASP A 176 -6.07 39.63 15.02
N ILE A 177 -7.24 40.22 14.78
CA ILE A 177 -7.50 40.90 13.52
C ILE A 177 -6.79 42.25 13.54
N LYS A 178 -5.78 42.41 12.67
CA LYS A 178 -5.24 43.73 12.31
C LYS A 178 -6.38 44.57 11.71
N LEU A 179 -7.02 45.42 12.52
CA LEU A 179 -8.15 46.27 12.13
C LEU A 179 -7.87 47.10 10.87
N THR A 180 -6.62 47.51 10.66
CA THR A 180 -6.13 48.21 9.47
C THR A 180 -6.26 47.42 8.16
N LYS A 181 -6.35 46.09 8.23
CA LYS A 181 -6.47 45.18 7.08
C LYS A 181 -7.91 44.69 6.85
N LEU A 182 -8.80 44.85 7.82
CA LEU A 182 -10.21 44.43 7.72
C LEU A 182 -10.93 44.96 6.46
N PRO A 183 -10.77 46.23 6.03
CA PRO A 183 -11.37 46.71 4.78
C PRO A 183 -10.84 45.98 3.54
N SER A 184 -9.55 45.62 3.53
CA SER A 184 -8.94 44.85 2.42
C SER A 184 -9.41 43.40 2.41
N CYS A 185 -9.56 42.77 3.57
CA CYS A 185 -10.10 41.40 3.67
C CYS A 185 -11.55 41.34 3.20
N LEU A 186 -12.41 42.25 3.68
CA LEU A 186 -13.82 42.36 3.26
C LEU A 186 -13.95 42.62 1.75
N LEU A 187 -13.11 43.50 1.19
CA LEU A 187 -13.10 43.78 -0.24
C LEU A 187 -12.70 42.55 -1.07
N VAL A 188 -11.66 41.80 -0.66
CA VAL A 188 -11.27 40.58 -1.38
C VAL A 188 -12.30 39.47 -1.21
N SER A 189 -12.89 39.27 -0.03
CA SER A 189 -13.97 38.31 0.16
C SER A 189 -15.21 38.62 -0.71
N LEU A 190 -15.54 39.91 -0.87
CA LEU A 190 -16.62 40.33 -1.78
C LEU A 190 -16.26 40.06 -3.24
N ILE A 191 -15.05 40.42 -3.68
CA ILE A 191 -14.57 40.15 -5.05
C ILE A 191 -14.52 38.65 -5.32
N GLY A 192 -13.99 37.85 -4.39
CA GLY A 192 -13.92 36.39 -4.49
C GLY A 192 -15.30 35.77 -4.62
N THR A 193 -16.26 36.17 -3.78
CA THR A 193 -17.65 35.70 -3.91
C THR A 193 -18.28 36.11 -5.24
N LEU A 194 -18.02 37.33 -5.73
CA LEU A 194 -18.52 37.80 -7.04
C LEU A 194 -17.86 37.13 -8.25
N VAL A 195 -16.73 36.46 -8.08
CA VAL A 195 -15.96 35.80 -9.16
C VAL A 195 -16.09 34.28 -9.10
N ASP A 196 -15.82 33.68 -7.94
CA ASP A 196 -15.83 32.23 -7.74
C ASP A 196 -17.24 31.66 -7.90
N VAL A 197 -18.28 32.32 -7.36
CA VAL A 197 -19.66 31.85 -7.47
C VAL A 197 -20.11 31.69 -8.93
N PRO A 198 -20.06 32.71 -9.80
CA PRO A 198 -20.43 32.52 -11.20
C PRO A 198 -19.45 31.58 -11.94
N MET A 199 -18.13 31.68 -11.71
CA MET A 199 -17.15 30.88 -12.47
C MET A 199 -17.22 29.38 -12.15
N ILE A 200 -17.22 29.00 -10.88
CA ILE A 200 -17.34 27.60 -10.44
C ILE A 200 -18.69 27.03 -10.89
N SER A 201 -19.77 27.80 -10.80
CA SER A 201 -21.09 27.38 -11.26
C SER A 201 -21.16 27.18 -12.77
N ILE A 202 -20.53 28.05 -13.56
CA ILE A 202 -20.42 27.88 -15.02
C ILE A 202 -19.61 26.63 -15.36
N VAL A 203 -18.45 26.40 -14.73
CA VAL A 203 -17.64 25.19 -14.94
C VAL A 203 -18.43 23.93 -14.59
N ALA A 204 -19.10 23.92 -13.43
CA ALA A 204 -19.95 22.80 -13.01
C ALA A 204 -21.11 22.55 -13.98
N LEU A 205 -21.82 23.60 -14.41
CA LEU A 205 -22.91 23.49 -15.38
C LEU A 205 -22.42 22.99 -16.74
N CYS A 206 -21.30 23.50 -17.26
CA CYS A 206 -20.70 23.06 -18.52
C CYS A 206 -20.20 21.61 -18.48
N LYS A 207 -19.71 21.13 -17.34
CA LYS A 207 -19.24 19.74 -17.15
C LYS A 207 -20.37 18.77 -16.77
N SER A 208 -21.50 19.24 -16.26
CA SER A 208 -22.63 18.40 -15.85
C SER A 208 -23.19 17.46 -16.95
N PRO A 209 -23.26 17.81 -18.25
CA PRO A 209 -23.71 16.89 -19.28
C PRO A 209 -22.69 15.77 -19.55
N TYR A 210 -21.39 16.08 -19.46
CA TYR A 210 -20.32 15.07 -19.57
C TYR A 210 -20.37 14.09 -18.40
N MET A 211 -20.59 14.58 -17.17
CA MET A 211 -20.75 13.73 -15.99
C MET A 211 -22.01 12.84 -16.07
N LEU A 212 -23.11 13.39 -16.58
CA LEU A 212 -24.34 12.63 -16.84
C LEU A 212 -24.10 11.51 -17.84
N ILE A 213 -23.56 11.84 -19.03
CA ILE A 213 -23.37 10.89 -20.13
C ILE A 213 -22.28 9.85 -19.80
N LYS A 214 -21.10 10.25 -19.32
CA LYS A 214 -20.04 9.30 -18.95
C LYS A 214 -20.44 8.42 -17.76
N GLY A 215 -21.10 8.99 -16.75
CA GLY A 215 -21.55 8.21 -15.59
C GLY A 215 -22.61 7.18 -15.98
N TRP A 216 -23.58 7.53 -16.83
CA TRP A 216 -24.50 6.54 -17.42
C TRP A 216 -23.78 5.51 -18.29
N GLN A 217 -22.89 5.92 -19.20
CA GLN A 217 -22.13 5.00 -20.05
C GLN A 217 -21.37 3.97 -19.21
N ARG A 218 -20.74 4.40 -18.12
CA ARG A 218 -20.06 3.53 -17.15
C ARG A 218 -21.04 2.61 -16.42
N LEU A 219 -22.11 3.15 -15.82
CA LEU A 219 -23.09 2.33 -15.10
C LEU A 219 -23.78 1.28 -16.00
N PHE A 220 -24.04 1.60 -17.28
CA PHE A 220 -24.52 0.64 -18.27
C PHE A 220 -23.45 -0.39 -18.66
N HIS A 221 -22.17 0.02 -18.80
CA HIS A 221 -21.06 -0.90 -19.06
C HIS A 221 -20.90 -1.89 -17.90
N ASP A 222 -20.80 -1.39 -16.67
CA ASP A 222 -20.61 -2.19 -15.46
C ASP A 222 -21.79 -3.18 -15.26
N LEU A 223 -23.04 -2.74 -15.56
CA LEU A 223 -24.24 -3.59 -15.54
C LEU A 223 -24.25 -4.69 -16.63
N ILE A 224 -23.80 -4.38 -17.84
CA ILE A 224 -23.80 -5.33 -18.98
C ILE A 224 -22.63 -6.32 -18.86
N GLY A 225 -21.46 -5.86 -18.42
CA GLY A 225 -20.26 -6.68 -18.22
C GLY A 225 -20.26 -7.50 -16.93
N ARG A 226 -21.10 -7.15 -15.94
CA ARG A 226 -21.02 -7.60 -14.54
C ARG A 226 -19.66 -7.28 -13.89
N GLU A 227 -19.20 -6.07 -14.15
CA GLU A 227 -17.93 -5.55 -13.63
C GLU A 227 -18.16 -4.65 -12.40
N GLY A 228 -17.11 -4.42 -11.62
CA GLY A 228 -17.16 -3.57 -10.43
C GLY A 228 -18.16 -4.06 -9.36
N PRO A 229 -18.97 -3.17 -8.74
CA PRO A 229 -19.86 -3.52 -7.63
C PRO A 229 -21.05 -4.42 -8.04
N PHE A 230 -21.17 -4.80 -9.32
CA PHE A 230 -22.31 -5.54 -9.88
C PHE A 230 -21.98 -7.00 -10.27
N LEU A 231 -20.87 -7.53 -9.72
CA LEU A 231 -20.43 -8.93 -9.88
C LEU A 231 -21.47 -9.96 -9.40
N GLU A 232 -22.22 -9.67 -8.34
CA GLU A 232 -23.25 -10.58 -7.82
C GLU A 232 -24.64 -10.28 -8.39
N THR A 233 -25.44 -11.33 -8.64
CA THR A 233 -26.82 -11.19 -9.12
C THR A 233 -27.74 -10.44 -8.15
N VAL A 234 -27.36 -10.34 -6.87
CA VAL A 234 -28.04 -9.54 -5.84
C VAL A 234 -27.82 -8.04 -6.05
N CYS A 235 -26.72 -7.63 -6.69
CA CYS A 235 -26.37 -6.23 -6.92
C CYS A 235 -27.05 -5.60 -8.15
N VAL A 236 -27.70 -6.40 -9.01
CA VAL A 236 -28.32 -5.93 -10.27
C VAL A 236 -29.47 -4.92 -10.05
N PRO A 237 -30.36 -5.06 -9.04
CA PRO A 237 -31.31 -4.01 -8.68
C PRO A 237 -30.65 -2.71 -8.21
N PHE A 238 -29.52 -2.81 -7.49
CA PHE A 238 -28.78 -1.64 -7.04
C PHE A 238 -28.15 -0.88 -8.22
N ALA A 239 -27.67 -1.58 -9.25
CA ALA A 239 -27.24 -0.99 -10.52
C ALA A 239 -28.37 -0.23 -11.23
N GLY A 240 -29.56 -0.86 -11.33
CA GLY A 240 -30.75 -0.24 -11.92
C GLY A 240 -31.17 1.04 -11.17
N LEU A 241 -31.10 1.03 -9.84
CA LEU A 241 -31.36 2.20 -9.01
C LEU A 241 -30.30 3.30 -9.21
N ALA A 242 -29.02 2.93 -9.26
CA ALA A 242 -27.92 3.88 -9.50
C ALA A 242 -28.04 4.58 -10.86
N ILE A 243 -28.38 3.84 -11.93
CA ILE A 243 -28.64 4.40 -13.27
C ILE A 243 -29.81 5.40 -13.24
N LEU A 244 -30.91 5.04 -12.55
CA LEU A 244 -32.12 5.86 -12.48
C LEU A 244 -31.92 7.14 -11.63
N LEU A 245 -31.14 7.06 -10.55
CA LEU A 245 -30.86 8.19 -9.66
C LEU A 245 -29.64 9.04 -10.08
N TRP A 246 -28.84 8.59 -11.04
CA TRP A 246 -27.66 9.34 -11.52
C TRP A 246 -27.94 10.81 -11.91
N PRO A 247 -29.07 11.17 -12.57
CA PRO A 247 -29.40 12.57 -12.83
C PRO A 247 -29.56 13.42 -11.57
N LEU A 248 -30.09 12.85 -10.48
CA LEU A 248 -30.23 13.53 -9.20
C LEU A 248 -28.88 13.71 -8.52
N ALA A 249 -27.95 12.75 -8.65
CA ALA A 249 -26.57 12.91 -8.20
C ALA A 249 -25.83 14.03 -8.97
N VAL A 250 -26.05 14.13 -10.29
CA VAL A 250 -25.50 15.23 -11.11
C VAL A 250 -26.06 16.60 -10.68
N ILE A 251 -27.37 16.71 -10.46
CA ILE A 251 -28.00 17.93 -9.94
C ILE A 251 -27.45 18.28 -8.55
N GLY A 252 -27.33 17.29 -7.67
CA GLY A 252 -26.76 17.45 -6.33
C GLY A 252 -25.33 18.00 -6.37
N ALA A 253 -24.46 17.46 -7.23
CA ALA A 253 -23.10 17.93 -7.39
C ALA A 253 -23.01 19.39 -7.88
N VAL A 254 -23.89 19.81 -8.81
CA VAL A 254 -23.95 21.21 -9.27
C VAL A 254 -24.41 22.14 -8.15
N ILE A 255 -25.43 21.74 -7.37
CA ILE A 255 -25.90 22.51 -6.21
C ILE A 255 -24.80 22.62 -5.14
N THR A 256 -24.10 21.53 -4.84
CA THR A 256 -22.98 21.53 -3.89
C THR A 256 -21.84 22.43 -4.38
N ALA A 257 -21.45 22.36 -5.65
CA ALA A 257 -20.43 23.25 -6.21
C ALA A 257 -20.83 24.73 -6.11
N PHE A 258 -22.09 25.07 -6.39
CA PHE A 258 -22.64 26.41 -6.16
C PHE A 258 -22.55 26.82 -4.68
N LEU A 259 -22.96 25.98 -3.74
CA LEU A 259 -22.91 26.31 -2.31
C LEU A 259 -21.48 26.46 -1.77
N CYS A 260 -20.56 25.56 -2.16
CA CYS A 260 -19.16 25.61 -1.77
C CYS A 260 -18.41 26.83 -2.34
N SER A 261 -18.80 27.32 -3.52
CA SER A 261 -18.16 28.47 -4.17
C SER A 261 -18.21 29.77 -3.35
N PHE A 262 -19.25 29.96 -2.53
CA PHE A 262 -19.32 31.08 -1.58
C PHE A 262 -18.21 30.98 -0.52
N LEU A 263 -18.03 29.81 0.08
CA LEU A 263 -17.01 29.58 1.12
C LEU A 263 -15.60 29.77 0.57
N LEU A 264 -15.36 29.28 -0.64
CA LEU A 264 -14.09 29.47 -1.36
C LEU A 264 -13.83 30.97 -1.62
N GLY A 265 -14.82 31.71 -2.12
CA GLY A 265 -14.72 33.15 -2.35
C GLY A 265 -14.47 33.96 -1.06
N PHE A 266 -15.13 33.62 0.04
CA PHE A 266 -14.88 34.24 1.34
C PHE A 266 -13.44 34.00 1.83
N TYR A 267 -12.88 32.81 1.59
CA TYR A 267 -11.53 32.43 2.03
C TYR A 267 -10.42 33.31 1.42
N GLY A 268 -10.65 33.97 0.26
CA GLY A 268 -9.72 34.96 -0.30
C GLY A 268 -9.36 36.08 0.67
N GLY A 269 -10.32 36.54 1.50
CA GLY A 269 -10.05 37.52 2.56
C GLY A 269 -9.22 36.98 3.73
N ILE A 270 -9.28 35.67 4.00
CA ILE A 270 -8.42 34.98 4.97
C ILE A 270 -6.98 34.94 4.44
N VAL A 271 -6.77 34.70 3.15
CA VAL A 271 -5.44 34.75 2.51
C VAL A 271 -4.83 36.16 2.61
N VAL A 272 -5.61 37.23 2.41
CA VAL A 272 -5.13 38.62 2.64
C VAL A 272 -4.59 38.80 4.05
N HIS A 273 -5.27 38.24 5.05
CA HIS A 273 -4.88 38.32 6.45
C HIS A 273 -3.63 37.47 6.76
N GLN A 274 -3.58 36.21 6.28
CA GLN A 274 -2.46 35.29 6.50
C GLN A 274 -1.15 35.72 5.83
N GLU A 275 -1.20 36.27 4.61
CA GLU A 275 -0.02 36.65 3.82
C GLU A 275 0.36 38.14 3.95
N ASP A 276 -0.43 38.90 4.70
CA ASP A 276 -0.42 40.36 4.84
C ASP A 276 -0.38 41.11 3.49
N SER A 277 -1.12 40.58 2.50
CA SER A 277 -1.04 41.03 1.11
C SER A 277 -2.36 40.91 0.35
N PHE A 278 -2.91 42.06 -0.07
CA PHE A 278 -4.07 42.15 -0.95
C PHE A 278 -3.85 41.40 -2.28
N ARG A 279 -2.65 41.49 -2.87
CA ARG A 279 -2.31 40.82 -4.12
C ARG A 279 -2.38 39.29 -4.03
N MET A 280 -2.03 38.73 -2.86
CA MET A 280 -2.09 37.28 -2.62
C MET A 280 -3.54 36.79 -2.51
N GLY A 281 -4.42 37.58 -1.87
CA GLY A 281 -5.86 37.28 -1.87
C GLY A 281 -6.49 37.30 -3.26
N ILE A 282 -6.11 38.25 -4.13
CA ILE A 282 -6.55 38.27 -5.53
C ILE A 282 -5.96 37.09 -6.33
N ALA A 283 -4.69 36.73 -6.11
CA ALA A 283 -4.08 35.56 -6.74
C ALA A 283 -4.76 34.25 -6.32
N TYR A 284 -5.21 34.13 -5.07
CA TYR A 284 -5.95 32.97 -4.59
C TYR A 284 -7.25 32.75 -5.36
N ILE A 285 -8.08 33.80 -5.53
CA ILE A 285 -9.36 33.74 -6.28
C ILE A 285 -9.14 33.13 -7.67
N VAL A 286 -8.15 33.66 -8.41
CA VAL A 286 -7.80 33.16 -9.75
C VAL A 286 -7.30 31.70 -9.71
N SER A 287 -6.56 31.32 -8.67
CA SER A 287 -6.02 29.97 -8.50
C SER A 287 -7.07 28.92 -8.14
N VAL A 288 -8.09 29.29 -7.37
CA VAL A 288 -9.18 28.39 -6.97
C VAL A 288 -9.95 27.88 -8.18
N ILE A 289 -10.26 28.77 -9.13
CA ILE A 289 -10.97 28.40 -10.36
C ILE A 289 -10.12 27.40 -11.17
N SER A 290 -8.81 27.61 -11.24
CA SER A 290 -7.86 26.69 -11.88
C SER A 290 -7.83 25.31 -11.20
N ILE A 291 -7.76 25.28 -9.87
CA ILE A 291 -7.77 24.04 -9.07
C ILE A 291 -9.10 23.29 -9.21
N PHE A 292 -10.24 23.98 -9.18
CA PHE A 292 -11.56 23.37 -9.35
C PHE A 292 -11.76 22.80 -10.76
N ASP A 293 -11.29 23.51 -11.78
CA ASP A 293 -11.33 23.07 -13.18
C ASP A 293 -10.43 21.85 -13.43
N GLU A 294 -9.20 21.86 -12.89
CA GLU A 294 -8.26 20.71 -12.91
C GLU A 294 -8.89 19.48 -12.24
N TYR A 295 -9.31 19.59 -10.98
CA TYR A 295 -9.94 18.50 -10.22
C TYR A 295 -11.19 17.92 -10.90
N SER A 296 -12.01 18.78 -11.53
CA SER A 296 -13.20 18.35 -12.27
C SER A 296 -12.89 17.83 -13.69
N ASN A 297 -11.69 18.05 -14.23
CA ASN A 297 -11.21 17.33 -15.42
C ASN A 297 -10.80 15.91 -15.05
N ASP A 298 -10.01 15.76 -13.98
CA ASP A 298 -9.51 14.46 -13.50
C ASP A 298 -10.66 13.52 -13.12
N LEU A 299 -11.64 14.02 -12.33
CA LEU A 299 -12.83 13.26 -11.92
C LEU A 299 -13.67 12.75 -13.12
N LEU A 300 -13.60 13.45 -14.25
CA LEU A 300 -14.36 13.15 -15.46
C LEU A 300 -13.51 12.48 -16.54
N TYR A 301 -12.24 12.16 -16.28
CA TYR A 301 -11.27 11.67 -17.27
C TYR A 301 -11.28 12.54 -18.54
N LEU A 302 -11.16 13.85 -18.36
CA LEU A 302 -10.99 14.85 -19.43
C LEU A 302 -9.49 15.17 -19.59
N ARG A 303 -9.15 16.15 -20.43
CA ARG A 303 -7.78 16.58 -20.64
C ARG A 303 -7.16 17.09 -19.32
N GLU A 304 -5.97 16.60 -19.01
CA GLU A 304 -5.20 16.97 -17.82
C GLU A 304 -4.91 18.48 -17.73
N GLY A 305 -4.86 18.97 -16.48
CA GLY A 305 -4.63 20.37 -16.15
C GLY A 305 -5.87 21.25 -16.30
N SER A 306 -5.68 22.56 -16.12
CA SER A 306 -6.73 23.57 -16.25
C SER A 306 -6.45 24.58 -17.37
N CYS A 307 -7.52 25.11 -17.97
CA CYS A 307 -7.42 26.23 -18.91
C CYS A 307 -7.28 27.61 -18.22
N PHE A 308 -7.40 27.67 -16.90
CA PHE A 308 -7.29 28.90 -16.12
C PHE A 308 -5.87 29.08 -15.52
N PRO A 309 -5.37 30.33 -15.43
CA PRO A 309 -4.03 30.61 -14.89
C PRO A 309 -3.93 30.30 -13.39
N ARG A 310 -2.75 29.83 -12.94
CA ARG A 310 -2.49 29.41 -11.55
C ARG A 310 -1.39 30.27 -10.87
N PRO A 311 -1.66 31.53 -10.50
CA PRO A 311 -0.67 32.41 -9.88
C PRO A 311 -0.31 31.95 -8.45
N LYS A 312 0.94 32.19 -8.01
CA LYS A 312 1.35 31.87 -6.63
C LYS A 312 0.70 32.82 -5.63
N TYR A 313 -0.12 32.28 -4.73
CA TYR A 313 -0.85 33.05 -3.71
C TYR A 313 -0.31 32.89 -2.27
N ARG A 314 0.80 32.16 -2.08
CA ARG A 314 1.48 31.99 -0.77
C ARG A 314 2.98 32.27 -0.90
N LYS A 315 3.58 32.96 0.07
CA LYS A 315 5.04 33.13 0.18
C LYS A 315 5.68 31.82 0.66
N SER A 316 6.91 31.52 0.25
CA SER A 316 7.64 30.38 0.82
C SER A 316 8.20 30.72 2.21
N ASN A 317 8.52 29.70 3.02
CA ASN A 317 9.16 29.92 4.32
C ASN A 317 10.51 30.65 4.16
N ALA A 318 11.29 30.31 3.13
CA ALA A 318 12.55 30.98 2.82
C ALA A 318 12.37 32.49 2.52
N ASP A 319 11.26 32.89 1.87
CA ASP A 319 10.96 34.31 1.64
C ASP A 319 10.61 35.06 2.93
N ARG A 320 9.97 34.38 3.91
CA ARG A 320 9.69 34.95 5.24
C ARG A 320 10.96 35.11 6.05
N GLU A 321 11.79 34.07 6.15
CA GLU A 321 13.08 34.12 6.85
C GLU A 321 14.01 35.18 6.25
N LEU A 322 14.04 35.34 4.92
CA LEU A 322 14.81 36.39 4.25
C LEU A 322 14.33 37.80 4.58
N LEU A 323 13.03 38.01 4.78
CA LEU A 323 12.45 39.30 5.19
C LEU A 323 12.73 39.60 6.67
N GLU A 324 12.52 38.63 7.56
CA GLU A 324 12.74 38.79 9.00
C GLU A 324 14.23 39.02 9.32
N ASN A 325 15.14 38.26 8.69
CA ASN A 325 16.58 38.50 8.81
C ASN A 325 16.99 39.89 8.29
N LYS A 326 16.31 40.42 7.27
CA LYS A 326 16.60 41.75 6.72
C LYS A 326 16.19 42.87 7.68
N GLU A 327 15.02 42.76 8.31
CA GLU A 327 14.57 43.69 9.36
C GLU A 327 15.45 43.61 10.62
N GLU A 328 15.90 42.42 11.02
CA GLU A 328 16.89 42.23 12.09
C GLU A 328 18.23 42.90 11.78
N VAL A 329 18.76 42.72 10.56
CA VAL A 329 20.04 43.30 10.14
C VAL A 329 19.96 44.83 10.05
N GLU A 330 18.83 45.40 9.61
CA GLU A 330 18.62 46.86 9.62
C GLU A 330 18.51 47.41 11.06
N LYS A 331 17.82 46.71 11.97
CA LYS A 331 17.80 47.07 13.42
C LYS A 331 19.20 47.01 14.06
N LYS A 332 19.98 45.96 13.78
CA LYS A 332 21.36 45.79 14.30
C LYS A 332 22.31 46.84 13.72
N LYS A 333 22.14 47.25 12.46
CA LYS A 333 22.88 48.40 11.87
C LYS A 333 22.49 49.75 12.47
N ALA A 334 21.26 49.94 12.91
CA ALA A 334 20.82 51.17 13.56
C ALA A 334 21.36 51.33 15.01
N GLN A 335 21.69 50.23 15.69
CA GLN A 335 22.20 50.27 17.07
C GLN A 335 23.73 50.41 17.19
N ASN A 336 24.53 49.78 16.31
CA ASN A 336 25.99 49.79 16.43
C ASN A 336 26.66 50.86 15.55
N GLY A 337 26.62 52.11 16.03
CA GLY A 337 27.40 53.21 15.50
C GLY A 337 28.84 53.26 16.03
N LYS A 338 29.81 53.11 15.12
CA LYS A 338 31.18 53.71 15.12
C LYS A 338 32.37 52.92 15.73
N VAL A 339 33.48 52.96 14.98
CA VAL A 339 34.92 52.80 15.35
C VAL A 339 35.66 51.48 14.95
N LEU A 340 36.23 51.55 13.73
CA LEU A 340 37.60 51.19 13.28
C LEU A 340 38.14 49.76 13.04
N SER A 341 39.02 49.75 12.04
CA SER A 341 39.72 48.72 11.27
C SER A 341 40.91 47.97 11.92
N SER A 342 41.19 46.75 11.45
CA SER A 342 42.43 46.39 10.70
C SER A 342 42.35 44.94 10.15
N SER A 343 43.34 44.48 9.38
CA SER A 343 43.22 43.35 8.43
C SER A 343 44.25 42.22 8.56
N ASN A 344 43.84 41.01 8.14
CA ASN A 344 44.64 39.81 7.77
C ASN A 344 45.46 39.16 8.91
N THR A 345 45.39 37.85 9.21
CA THR A 345 45.35 36.59 8.40
C THR A 345 44.72 35.48 9.28
N THR A 346 44.39 34.24 8.86
CA THR A 346 44.86 33.39 7.74
C THR A 346 43.73 32.44 7.27
N LYS A 347 43.88 31.82 6.09
CA LYS A 347 42.90 30.90 5.49
C LYS A 347 42.93 29.51 6.16
N LEU A 348 41.78 28.87 6.27
CA LEU A 348 41.63 27.46 5.88
C LEU A 348 40.45 27.35 4.93
N ALA A 349 40.59 26.56 3.87
CA ALA A 349 39.54 26.35 2.88
C ALA A 349 38.96 24.95 3.04
N THR A 350 37.66 24.86 3.32
CA THR A 350 36.91 23.61 3.18
C THR A 350 35.52 23.92 2.63
N GLN A 351 35.18 23.22 1.54
CA GLN A 351 33.85 22.99 0.98
C GLN A 351 32.76 24.07 1.13
N ARG A 352 32.42 24.69 -0.01
CA ARG A 352 31.04 25.11 -0.27
C ARG A 352 30.17 23.86 -0.44
N SER A 353 29.59 23.35 0.63
CA SER A 353 28.40 22.50 0.56
C SER A 353 27.17 23.34 0.89
N THR A 354 26.16 23.16 0.05
CA THR A 354 24.85 23.81 0.05
C THR A 354 24.14 23.77 1.41
N LEU A 355 24.11 24.90 2.14
CA LEU A 355 23.18 25.11 3.26
C LEU A 355 21.76 25.42 2.74
N LYS A 356 21.27 24.52 1.88
CA LYS A 356 19.95 24.48 1.26
C LYS A 356 19.39 23.06 1.36
N GLU A 357 19.71 22.37 2.45
CA GLU A 357 18.95 21.20 2.87
C GLU A 357 17.53 21.65 3.12
N THR A 358 16.67 21.20 2.23
CA THR A 358 15.29 21.63 2.14
C THR A 358 14.52 20.84 3.18
N ILE A 359 13.94 21.50 4.20
CA ILE A 359 13.07 20.82 5.17
C ILE A 359 11.88 20.24 4.39
N GLN A 360 11.97 18.96 4.05
CA GLN A 360 10.87 18.22 3.45
C GLN A 360 9.78 18.04 4.50
N GLN A 361 8.56 18.45 4.17
CA GLN A 361 7.40 18.08 4.96
C GLN A 361 7.08 16.62 4.68
N LEU A 362 7.00 15.82 5.74
CA LEU A 362 6.56 14.44 5.68
C LEU A 362 5.09 14.40 5.27
N LYS A 363 4.76 13.51 4.34
CA LYS A 363 3.38 13.25 3.92
C LYS A 363 2.68 12.37 4.97
N PRO A 364 1.36 12.53 5.19
CA PRO A 364 0.55 11.64 6.04
C PRO A 364 0.83 10.14 5.84
N ILE A 365 0.97 9.73 4.57
CA ILE A 365 1.22 8.33 4.19
C ILE A 365 2.53 7.81 4.80
N GLN A 366 3.62 8.60 4.82
CA GLN A 366 4.92 8.17 5.33
C GLN A 366 4.91 7.85 6.83
N ILE A 367 4.05 8.51 7.61
CA ILE A 367 3.89 8.23 9.05
C ILE A 367 3.03 6.97 9.26
N TRP A 368 1.99 6.78 8.44
CA TRP A 368 1.21 5.54 8.47
C TRP A 368 2.06 4.34 8.02
N ASP A 369 2.79 4.47 6.92
CA ASP A 369 3.73 3.45 6.40
C ASP A 369 4.75 3.06 7.47
N TRP A 370 5.35 4.04 8.17
CA TRP A 370 6.22 3.77 9.32
C TRP A 370 5.50 3.01 10.43
N LEU A 371 4.29 3.44 10.83
CA LEU A 371 3.57 2.79 11.92
C LEU A 371 3.22 1.35 11.55
N PHE A 372 2.88 1.08 10.29
CA PHE A 372 2.62 -0.26 9.78
C PHE A 372 3.90 -1.12 9.73
N MET A 373 5.00 -0.60 9.18
CA MET A 373 6.32 -1.25 9.18
C MET A 373 6.81 -1.55 10.60
N SER A 374 6.57 -0.63 11.53
CA SER A 374 6.88 -0.81 12.95
C SER A 374 5.98 -1.87 13.60
N CYS A 375 4.68 -1.88 13.32
CA CYS A 375 3.77 -2.93 13.78
C CYS A 375 4.13 -4.31 13.20
N GLU A 376 4.56 -4.38 11.95
CA GLU A 376 5.09 -5.60 11.34
C GLU A 376 6.34 -6.08 12.08
N ILE A 377 7.43 -5.30 12.09
CA ILE A 377 8.74 -5.68 12.66
C ILE A 377 8.57 -6.14 14.11
N ASN A 378 7.79 -5.40 14.88
CA ASN A 378 7.60 -5.67 16.30
C ASN A 378 6.56 -6.77 16.55
N GLY A 379 5.54 -6.92 15.70
CA GLY A 379 4.60 -8.04 15.75
C GLY A 379 5.32 -9.37 15.53
N ARG A 380 6.26 -9.42 14.57
CA ARG A 380 7.15 -10.57 14.32
C ARG A 380 8.03 -10.90 15.54
N ILE A 381 8.59 -9.89 16.21
CA ILE A 381 9.39 -10.07 17.45
C ILE A 381 8.52 -10.65 18.56
N LEU A 382 7.35 -10.06 18.81
CA LEU A 382 6.44 -10.46 19.88
C LEU A 382 5.77 -11.83 19.64
N PHE A 383 5.64 -12.24 18.38
CA PHE A 383 5.28 -13.61 17.98
C PHE A 383 6.42 -14.59 18.26
N GLY A 384 7.67 -14.23 17.94
CA GLY A 384 8.86 -15.03 18.29
C GLY A 384 9.09 -15.19 19.80
N GLU A 385 8.68 -14.19 20.59
CA GLU A 385 8.70 -14.24 22.07
C GLU A 385 7.49 -15.00 22.67
N GLY A 386 6.55 -15.49 21.85
CA GLY A 386 5.36 -16.22 22.30
C GLY A 386 4.29 -15.37 22.99
N LEU A 387 4.37 -14.03 22.88
CA LEU A 387 3.44 -13.10 23.53
C LEU A 387 2.20 -12.79 22.66
N ILE A 388 2.36 -12.91 21.34
CA ILE A 388 1.29 -13.05 20.35
C ILE A 388 1.30 -14.52 19.91
N THR A 389 0.16 -15.21 19.98
CA THR A 389 0.03 -16.61 19.60
C THR A 389 -0.65 -16.77 18.24
N VAL A 390 -0.65 -17.99 17.70
CA VAL A 390 -1.38 -18.31 16.46
C VAL A 390 -2.89 -18.13 16.67
N GLU A 391 -3.42 -18.50 17.84
CA GLU A 391 -4.83 -18.32 18.18
C GLU A 391 -5.23 -16.82 18.27
N ASP A 392 -4.33 -15.94 18.73
CA ASP A 392 -4.58 -14.48 18.73
C ASP A 392 -4.69 -13.94 17.28
N ILE A 393 -3.93 -14.51 16.35
CA ILE A 393 -3.93 -14.15 14.92
C ILE A 393 -5.19 -14.71 14.25
N GLU A 394 -5.50 -15.99 14.45
CA GLU A 394 -6.72 -16.64 13.94
C GLU A 394 -7.99 -15.97 14.47
N GLU A 395 -8.07 -15.61 15.76
CA GLU A 395 -9.20 -14.85 16.30
C GLU A 395 -9.33 -13.48 15.64
N CYS A 396 -8.21 -12.84 15.29
CA CYS A 396 -8.23 -11.57 14.56
C CYS A 396 -8.78 -11.73 13.14
N ILE A 397 -8.32 -12.74 12.40
CA ILE A 397 -8.78 -13.05 11.04
C ILE A 397 -10.27 -13.43 11.04
N VAL A 398 -10.68 -14.34 11.92
CA VAL A 398 -12.03 -14.95 11.92
C VAL A 398 -13.09 -14.01 12.53
N LYS A 399 -12.76 -13.30 13.61
CA LYS A 399 -13.74 -12.45 14.35
C LYS A 399 -13.57 -10.95 14.11
N GLY A 400 -12.52 -10.53 13.39
CA GLY A 400 -12.18 -9.12 13.16
C GLY A 400 -11.85 -8.34 14.45
N LYS A 401 -11.56 -9.02 15.56
CA LYS A 401 -11.52 -8.45 16.92
C LYS A 401 -10.50 -9.15 17.84
N CYS A 402 -9.19 -9.04 17.57
CA CYS A 402 -8.16 -9.38 18.57
C CYS A 402 -7.57 -8.12 19.19
N LYS A 403 -7.82 -7.86 20.49
CA LYS A 403 -7.30 -6.66 21.19
C LYS A 403 -5.77 -6.62 21.26
N LYS A 404 -5.07 -7.77 21.20
CA LYS A 404 -3.59 -7.79 21.20
C LYS A 404 -3.05 -7.14 19.93
N LEU A 405 -3.42 -7.67 18.77
CA LEU A 405 -3.01 -7.11 17.48
C LEU A 405 -3.63 -5.72 17.24
N SER A 406 -4.90 -5.54 17.57
CA SER A 406 -5.65 -4.35 17.15
C SER A 406 -5.48 -3.10 18.03
N ILE A 407 -4.84 -3.22 19.19
CA ILE A 407 -4.64 -2.09 20.14
C ILE A 407 -3.27 -2.18 20.82
N ARG A 408 -2.93 -3.35 21.38
CA ARG A 408 -1.70 -3.50 22.19
C ARG A 408 -0.43 -3.41 21.35
N LEU A 409 -0.42 -4.01 20.15
CA LEU A 409 0.73 -3.97 19.24
C LEU A 409 1.11 -2.53 18.80
N PRO A 410 0.21 -1.68 18.26
CA PRO A 410 0.53 -0.27 17.99
C PRO A 410 0.95 0.50 19.23
N SER A 411 0.29 0.28 20.37
CA SER A 411 0.65 0.94 21.64
C SER A 411 2.08 0.58 22.07
N TRP A 412 2.52 -0.65 21.82
CA TRP A 412 3.87 -1.13 22.06
C TRP A 412 4.88 -0.49 21.09
N CYS A 413 4.57 -0.40 19.80
CA CYS A 413 5.41 0.25 18.79
C CYS A 413 5.61 1.74 19.08
N ILE A 414 4.54 2.43 19.48
CA ILE A 414 4.58 3.83 19.90
C ILE A 414 5.43 3.98 21.18
N LEU A 415 5.30 3.08 22.16
CA LEU A 415 6.17 3.10 23.36
C LEU A 415 7.65 2.92 22.98
N GLN A 416 8.00 2.03 22.05
CA GLN A 416 9.38 1.89 21.59
C GLN A 416 9.91 3.17 20.94
N CYS A 417 9.12 3.79 20.05
CA CYS A 417 9.48 5.06 19.43
C CYS A 417 9.79 6.12 20.49
N LEU A 418 8.96 6.23 21.53
CA LEU A 418 9.17 7.15 22.65
C LEU A 418 10.48 6.84 23.40
N LEU A 419 10.70 5.59 23.81
CA LEU A 419 11.91 5.17 24.53
C LEU A 419 13.19 5.37 23.70
N GLN A 420 13.18 5.01 22.43
CA GLN A 420 14.31 5.20 21.51
C GLN A 420 14.59 6.68 21.25
N SER A 421 13.55 7.52 21.15
CA SER A 421 13.70 8.98 21.04
C SER A 421 14.30 9.61 22.30
N VAL A 422 13.96 9.09 23.49
CA VAL A 422 14.56 9.51 24.76
C VAL A 422 16.03 9.07 24.83
N LYS A 423 16.35 7.80 24.51
CA LYS A 423 17.73 7.29 24.52
C LYS A 423 18.65 7.93 23.48
N SER A 424 18.11 8.34 22.34
CA SER A 424 18.86 9.05 21.28
C SER A 424 19.02 10.56 21.56
N ASP A 425 18.47 11.06 22.67
CA ASP A 425 18.36 12.48 23.04
C ASP A 425 17.88 13.43 21.93
N THR A 426 17.01 12.94 21.04
CA THR A 426 16.46 13.75 19.94
C THR A 426 15.55 14.86 20.44
N TYR A 427 15.20 15.82 19.58
CA TYR A 427 14.18 16.83 19.88
C TYR A 427 12.77 16.25 19.65
N GLY A 428 12.51 15.75 18.44
CA GLY A 428 11.27 15.11 17.99
C GLY A 428 11.16 13.60 18.23
N LEU A 429 10.15 12.97 17.65
CA LEU A 429 9.98 11.51 17.64
C LEU A 429 10.89 10.90 16.56
N ARG A 430 11.80 10.01 16.94
CA ARG A 430 12.65 9.28 16.01
C ARG A 430 11.84 8.16 15.37
N ILE A 431 11.55 8.33 14.08
CA ILE A 431 10.71 7.43 13.29
C ILE A 431 11.60 6.40 12.56
N SER A 432 12.70 6.85 11.95
CA SER A 432 13.75 5.96 11.43
C SER A 432 15.13 6.46 11.87
N ASP A 433 16.19 5.76 11.48
CA ASP A 433 17.55 6.17 11.82
C ASP A 433 17.92 7.55 11.25
N GLU A 434 17.32 7.93 10.11
CA GLU A 434 17.55 9.18 9.39
C GLU A 434 16.39 10.19 9.49
N VAL A 435 15.19 9.77 9.94
CA VAL A 435 13.99 10.63 9.99
C VAL A 435 13.57 10.90 11.44
N GLU A 436 13.78 12.15 11.86
CA GLU A 436 13.27 12.73 13.10
C GLU A 436 12.03 13.58 12.82
N LEU A 437 10.90 13.24 13.46
CA LEU A 437 9.63 13.91 13.29
C LEU A 437 9.43 14.97 14.39
N THR A 438 9.37 16.23 13.97
CA THR A 438 9.30 17.44 14.79
C THR A 438 8.09 18.27 14.40
N ASN A 439 7.75 19.25 15.26
CA ASN A 439 6.70 20.25 15.00
C ASN A 439 6.91 21.08 13.70
N PHE A 440 8.09 20.99 13.07
CA PHE A 440 8.44 21.75 11.87
C PHE A 440 8.29 20.95 10.56
N ASN A 441 8.35 19.61 10.60
CA ASN A 441 8.34 18.74 9.41
C ASN A 441 7.17 17.74 9.35
N TRP A 442 6.34 17.62 10.38
CA TRP A 442 5.17 16.75 10.35
C TRP A 442 4.01 17.29 9.46
N PRO A 443 3.05 16.46 9.03
CA PRO A 443 1.89 16.89 8.27
C PRO A 443 1.04 17.89 9.05
N ARG A 444 0.61 18.97 8.41
CA ARG A 444 -0.30 19.99 8.99
C ARG A 444 -1.79 19.60 8.93
N ASP A 445 -2.06 18.30 9.05
CA ASP A 445 -3.41 17.77 9.12
C ASP A 445 -3.80 17.64 10.60
N LYS A 446 -5.02 18.05 10.95
CA LYS A 446 -5.52 18.06 12.33
C LYS A 446 -5.47 16.69 13.00
N VAL A 447 -5.59 15.60 12.24
CA VAL A 447 -5.47 14.23 12.77
C VAL A 447 -4.06 13.97 13.30
N PHE A 448 -3.04 14.49 12.62
CA PHE A 448 -1.65 14.32 13.02
C PHE A 448 -1.26 15.26 14.16
N ASP A 449 -1.73 16.51 14.17
CA ASP A 449 -1.54 17.40 15.33
C ASP A 449 -2.16 16.80 16.62
N TRP A 450 -3.36 16.19 16.52
CA TRP A 450 -4.05 15.52 17.64
C TRP A 450 -3.32 14.28 18.17
N ILE A 451 -2.64 13.52 17.29
CA ILE A 451 -1.90 12.30 17.68
C ILE A 451 -0.48 12.62 18.17
N LEU A 452 0.26 13.45 17.43
CA LEU A 452 1.72 13.60 17.60
C LEU A 452 2.08 14.58 18.72
N GLY A 453 1.29 15.63 18.93
CA GLY A 453 1.48 16.60 20.03
C GLY A 453 1.52 15.94 21.41
N PRO A 454 0.50 15.14 21.78
CA PRO A 454 0.51 14.38 23.04
C PRO A 454 1.69 13.41 23.16
N LEU A 455 2.12 12.77 22.07
CA LEU A 455 3.25 11.84 22.09
C LEU A 455 4.58 12.53 22.43
N LEU A 456 4.83 13.74 21.93
CA LEU A 456 6.01 14.53 22.35
C LEU A 456 5.96 14.91 23.84
N ILE A 457 4.78 15.22 24.38
CA ILE A 457 4.61 15.50 25.81
C ILE A 457 4.93 14.24 26.64
N ILE A 458 4.45 13.07 26.20
CA ILE A 458 4.74 11.78 26.85
C ILE A 458 6.24 11.47 26.76
N LYS A 459 6.90 11.74 25.62
CA LYS A 459 8.36 11.60 25.47
C LYS A 459 9.11 12.40 26.54
N GLU A 460 8.76 13.66 26.76
CA GLU A 460 9.40 14.50 27.80
C GLU A 460 9.09 14.04 29.22
N GLN A 461 7.91 13.45 29.46
CA GLN A 461 7.56 12.84 30.75
C GLN A 461 8.41 11.59 31.01
N VAL A 462 8.55 10.71 30.01
CA VAL A 462 9.39 9.50 30.07
C VAL A 462 10.87 9.86 30.23
N ARG A 463 11.37 10.90 29.53
CA ARG A 463 12.74 11.44 29.71
C ARG A 463 13.00 11.86 31.16
N LYS A 464 12.04 12.54 31.79
CA LYS A 464 12.16 13.00 33.20
C LYS A 464 12.12 11.87 34.22
N LEU A 465 11.53 10.72 33.89
CA LEU A 465 11.41 9.58 34.80
C LEU A 465 12.67 8.70 34.86
N GLN A 466 13.61 8.86 33.92
CA GLN A 466 14.91 8.15 33.88
C GLN A 466 14.77 6.64 34.13
N LEU A 467 13.86 5.99 33.38
CA LEU A 467 13.58 4.57 33.51
C LEU A 467 14.85 3.72 33.26
N LYS A 468 15.08 2.75 34.15
CA LYS A 468 16.09 1.71 34.00
C LYS A 468 15.62 0.66 32.99
N GLU A 469 16.56 -0.08 32.39
CA GLU A 469 16.23 -1.06 31.33
C GLU A 469 15.27 -2.18 31.78
N ASN A 470 15.32 -2.55 33.06
CA ASN A 470 14.37 -3.50 33.66
C ASN A 470 12.95 -2.91 33.83
N GLU A 471 12.83 -1.62 34.12
CA GLU A 471 11.56 -0.89 34.17
C GLU A 471 10.95 -0.75 32.76
N GLU A 472 11.77 -0.42 31.75
CA GLU A 472 11.34 -0.40 30.34
C GLU A 472 10.83 -1.76 29.87
N ALA A 473 11.57 -2.83 30.18
CA ALA A 473 11.19 -4.20 29.82
C ALA A 473 9.86 -4.61 30.49
N CYS A 474 9.62 -4.18 31.73
CA CYS A 474 8.35 -4.43 32.42
C CYS A 474 7.19 -3.67 31.77
N LEU A 475 7.37 -2.36 31.49
CA LEU A 475 6.36 -1.52 30.85
C LEU A 475 5.93 -2.07 29.47
N ARG A 476 6.89 -2.57 28.68
CA ARG A 476 6.65 -3.28 27.41
C ARG A 476 5.79 -4.54 27.60
N LYS A 477 6.08 -5.38 28.60
CA LYS A 477 5.28 -6.58 28.91
C LYS A 477 3.87 -6.24 29.41
N LEU A 478 3.73 -5.21 30.25
CA LEU A 478 2.45 -4.75 30.79
C LEU A 478 1.46 -4.32 29.70
N ILE A 479 1.90 -3.56 28.70
CA ILE A 479 1.07 -3.16 27.55
C ILE A 479 0.49 -4.38 26.81
N LEU A 480 1.29 -5.43 26.66
CA LEU A 480 0.97 -6.55 25.79
C LEU A 480 0.22 -7.69 26.48
N ILE A 481 0.52 -7.96 27.77
CA ILE A 481 -0.05 -9.07 28.54
C ILE A 481 -1.22 -8.59 29.42
N GLY A 482 -1.04 -7.50 30.16
CA GLY A 482 -1.89 -7.12 31.29
C GLY A 482 -3.38 -6.96 30.95
N LYS A 483 -4.26 -7.56 31.76
CA LYS A 483 -5.71 -7.29 31.69
C LYS A 483 -6.00 -5.83 32.08
N ASN A 484 -5.17 -5.26 32.95
CA ASN A 484 -5.17 -3.87 33.40
C ASN A 484 -6.50 -3.49 34.08
N GLU A 485 -7.05 -4.41 34.87
CA GLU A 485 -8.30 -4.24 35.61
C GLU A 485 -8.03 -3.89 37.08
N LYS A 486 -6.90 -4.34 37.66
CA LYS A 486 -6.55 -4.11 39.07
C LYS A 486 -5.04 -3.89 39.32
N PRO A 487 -4.64 -3.24 40.43
CA PRO A 487 -3.23 -3.08 40.83
C PRO A 487 -2.49 -4.41 41.09
N GLU A 488 -3.22 -5.47 41.43
CA GLU A 488 -2.69 -6.82 41.64
C GLU A 488 -2.27 -7.52 40.32
N ASP A 489 -2.79 -7.08 39.16
CA ASP A 489 -2.42 -7.64 37.83
C ASP A 489 -0.92 -7.45 37.51
N TRP A 490 -0.21 -6.62 38.28
CA TRP A 490 1.21 -6.31 38.13
C TRP A 490 2.12 -7.39 38.72
N ASP A 491 1.63 -8.16 39.68
CA ASP A 491 2.42 -9.16 40.40
C ASP A 491 2.62 -10.45 39.57
N GLU A 492 1.73 -10.72 38.61
CA GLU A 492 1.84 -11.85 37.66
C GLU A 492 2.91 -11.64 36.56
N VAL A 493 3.40 -10.41 36.34
CA VAL A 493 4.28 -10.06 35.20
C VAL A 493 5.78 -10.26 35.51
N GLY A 494 6.12 -10.74 36.72
CA GLY A 494 7.51 -10.98 37.12
C GLY A 494 8.30 -9.69 37.35
N PHE A 495 7.69 -8.71 38.03
CA PHE A 495 8.38 -7.49 38.46
C PHE A 495 9.54 -7.84 39.42
N PRO A 496 10.73 -7.25 39.28
CA PRO A 496 11.78 -7.38 40.29
C PRO A 496 11.37 -6.72 41.61
N SER A 497 10.80 -7.55 42.50
CA SER A 497 10.77 -7.35 43.96
C SER A 497 12.10 -6.72 44.42
N ASP A 498 12.20 -5.58 45.12
CA ASP A 498 11.31 -5.03 46.15
C ASP A 498 11.15 -3.49 46.08
N ASP A 499 11.47 -2.84 44.95
CA ASP A 499 11.60 -1.37 44.86
C ASP A 499 10.25 -0.67 44.58
N HIS A 500 9.59 -0.18 45.63
CA HIS A 500 8.29 0.51 45.56
C HIS A 500 8.31 1.74 44.65
N ASP A 501 9.41 2.50 44.66
CA ASP A 501 9.58 3.69 43.82
C ASP A 501 9.62 3.33 42.32
N SER A 502 10.19 2.16 41.97
CA SER A 502 10.19 1.64 40.59
C SER A 502 8.78 1.29 40.10
N ARG A 503 7.96 0.67 40.96
CA ARG A 503 6.56 0.34 40.66
C ARG A 503 5.73 1.62 40.49
N ASP A 504 5.95 2.63 41.33
CA ASP A 504 5.19 3.88 41.26
C ASP A 504 5.65 4.80 40.10
N ARG A 505 6.93 4.76 39.67
CA ARG A 505 7.36 5.37 38.38
C ARG A 505 6.69 4.72 37.18
N CYS A 506 6.64 3.38 37.12
CA CYS A 506 6.00 2.66 36.02
C CYS A 506 4.49 2.92 35.98
N LYS A 507 3.82 2.93 37.14
CA LYS A 507 2.43 3.39 37.26
C LYS A 507 2.28 4.83 36.79
N HIS A 508 3.22 5.73 37.10
CA HIS A 508 3.11 7.12 36.65
C HIS A 508 3.08 7.24 35.11
N VAL A 509 3.81 6.41 34.36
CA VAL A 509 3.71 6.34 32.88
C VAL A 509 2.38 5.73 32.40
N GLN A 510 1.83 4.77 33.16
CA GLN A 510 0.55 4.15 32.84
C GLN A 510 -0.68 5.00 33.27
N ASP A 511 -0.52 5.84 34.29
CA ASP A 511 -1.56 6.69 34.86
C ASP A 511 -1.42 8.15 34.42
N SER A 512 -0.40 8.50 33.62
CA SER A 512 -0.21 9.83 33.00
C SER A 512 -1.23 10.09 31.89
N LYS A 513 -2.51 10.16 32.27
CA LYS A 513 -3.45 11.09 31.68
C LYS A 513 -3.36 12.42 32.46
N PHE A 514 -2.96 13.47 31.74
CA PHE A 514 -3.26 14.89 31.98
C PHE A 514 -3.79 15.26 33.39
N SER A 515 -2.97 15.93 34.21
CA SER A 515 -3.43 16.56 35.45
C SER A 515 -2.71 17.88 35.77
N SER A 516 -3.26 18.97 35.23
CA SER A 516 -3.61 20.20 35.97
C SER A 516 -4.42 21.06 35.00
N GLN A 517 -5.67 21.50 35.25
CA GLN A 517 -6.38 21.90 36.47
C GLN A 517 -7.86 21.44 36.35
N THR A 518 -8.71 21.22 37.38
CA THR A 518 -8.76 21.77 38.76
C THR A 518 -9.48 20.78 39.71
N ARG A 519 -9.33 20.96 41.04
CA ARG A 519 -9.79 20.05 42.12
C ARG A 519 -11.30 19.72 42.17
N GLY A 520 -11.65 18.47 42.54
CA GLY A 520 -12.83 18.21 43.39
C GLY A 520 -13.63 16.90 43.22
N GLY A 521 -13.23 15.79 43.88
CA GLY A 521 -14.13 14.65 44.16
C GLY A 521 -13.78 13.31 43.46
N PRO A 522 -14.29 12.17 43.95
CA PRO A 522 -13.44 10.96 44.02
C PRO A 522 -13.63 9.89 42.93
N ILE A 523 -12.49 9.44 42.41
CA ILE A 523 -12.12 8.05 42.04
C ILE A 523 -13.15 7.23 41.24
N GLN A 524 -12.95 7.17 39.91
CA GLN A 524 -12.95 5.89 39.17
C GLN A 524 -11.84 5.89 38.10
N THR A 525 -11.08 4.80 38.03
CA THR A 525 -9.91 4.57 37.16
C THR A 525 -10.28 4.29 35.69
N VAL A 526 -9.59 4.92 34.72
CA VAL A 526 -9.75 4.61 33.28
C VAL A 526 -8.40 4.42 32.57
N ARG A 527 -8.26 3.25 31.96
CA ARG A 527 -7.04 2.62 31.42
C ARG A 527 -6.40 3.34 30.22
N TRP A 528 -5.09 3.13 30.04
CA TRP A 528 -4.28 3.46 28.84
C TRP A 528 -4.93 3.07 27.50
N GLN A 529 -5.63 1.92 27.47
CA GLN A 529 -6.20 1.32 26.25
C GLN A 529 -7.24 2.17 25.50
N ASN A 530 -7.80 3.23 26.10
CA ASN A 530 -8.93 3.96 25.50
C ASN A 530 -8.55 5.25 24.74
N ASN A 531 -7.31 5.78 24.83
CA ASN A 531 -6.98 7.08 24.22
C ASN A 531 -6.23 7.02 22.87
N ILE A 532 -5.65 5.88 22.51
CA ILE A 532 -5.12 5.62 21.15
C ILE A 532 -6.20 4.89 20.30
N GLY A 533 -7.34 4.54 20.92
CA GLY A 533 -8.40 3.78 20.28
C GLY A 533 -9.25 4.62 19.34
N LEU A 534 -8.93 4.58 18.04
CA LEU A 534 -9.91 4.81 16.97
C LEU A 534 -11.13 3.90 17.21
N ARG A 535 -12.23 4.45 17.73
CA ARG A 535 -13.51 3.74 17.95
C ARG A 535 -14.54 4.20 16.91
N PHE A 536 -14.97 3.26 16.09
CA PHE A 536 -16.23 3.28 15.35
C PHE A 536 -17.26 2.47 16.17
N PRO A 537 -18.59 2.73 16.04
CA PRO A 537 -19.61 2.26 16.99
C PRO A 537 -19.77 0.73 17.08
N PRO A 538 -20.37 0.22 18.17
CA PRO A 538 -20.39 -1.21 18.48
C PRO A 538 -21.57 -1.97 17.84
N PRO A 539 -21.39 -3.23 17.40
CA PRO A 539 -22.50 -4.17 17.32
C PRO A 539 -22.81 -4.71 18.72
N TYR A 540 -24.10 -4.71 19.09
CA TYR A 540 -24.60 -5.26 20.34
C TYR A 540 -24.38 -6.78 20.44
N CYS A 541 -24.15 -7.27 21.65
CA CYS A 541 -24.21 -8.69 22.00
C CYS A 541 -25.40 -8.93 22.93
N GLU A 542 -26.03 -10.09 22.81
CA GLU A 542 -26.61 -10.78 23.96
C GLU A 542 -26.44 -12.30 23.78
N ALA A 543 -26.29 -13.04 24.88
CA ALA A 543 -25.89 -14.45 24.87
C ALA A 543 -26.42 -15.21 26.10
N TYR A 544 -26.53 -16.55 25.95
CA TYR A 544 -26.81 -17.55 27.00
C TYR A 544 -28.25 -17.54 27.58
N SER A 545 -28.85 -18.65 28.07
CA SER A 545 -28.34 -19.98 28.46
C SER A 545 -29.45 -21.10 28.41
N PRO A 546 -29.37 -22.29 29.09
CA PRO A 546 -29.26 -23.57 28.37
C PRO A 546 -30.38 -24.60 28.67
N ARG A 547 -30.44 -25.73 27.94
CA ARG A 547 -31.01 -27.01 28.43
C ARG A 547 -30.29 -28.24 27.86
N ASP A 548 -29.97 -29.15 28.76
CA ASP A 548 -29.50 -30.53 28.58
C ASP A 548 -30.49 -31.43 29.37
N PRO A 549 -30.45 -32.78 29.37
CA PRO A 549 -29.82 -33.72 28.42
C PRO A 549 -30.79 -34.85 27.95
N SER A 550 -30.36 -35.74 27.04
CA SER A 550 -30.52 -37.21 27.16
C SER A 550 -30.13 -37.98 25.87
N PRO A 551 -29.76 -39.29 25.95
CA PRO A 551 -28.98 -39.97 24.90
C PRO A 551 -29.74 -41.07 24.14
N VAL A 552 -29.28 -41.41 22.92
CA VAL A 552 -29.57 -42.71 22.27
C VAL A 552 -28.32 -43.23 21.56
N SER A 553 -28.00 -44.51 21.81
CA SER A 553 -26.90 -45.28 21.21
C SER A 553 -27.39 -46.26 20.13
N LEU A 554 -26.64 -46.49 19.06
CA LEU A 554 -26.53 -47.76 18.29
C LEU A 554 -25.52 -47.49 17.14
N ALA A 555 -24.29 -48.03 17.10
CA ALA A 555 -23.82 -49.42 17.01
C ALA A 555 -23.74 -50.01 15.58
N ALA A 556 -22.49 -50.17 15.11
CA ALA A 556 -21.94 -51.14 14.15
C ALA A 556 -22.56 -51.34 12.74
N ALA A 557 -21.72 -51.18 11.69
CA ALA A 557 -21.28 -52.30 10.81
C ALA A 557 -20.21 -51.87 9.78
N THR A 558 -19.28 -52.76 9.47
CA THR A 558 -18.23 -52.65 8.44
C THR A 558 -18.64 -53.31 7.11
N VAL A 559 -18.12 -52.83 5.97
CA VAL A 559 -17.60 -53.57 4.77
C VAL A 559 -17.16 -52.55 3.68
N PRO A 560 -16.10 -52.79 2.86
CA PRO A 560 -15.44 -51.73 2.05
C PRO A 560 -15.52 -51.87 0.50
N SER A 561 -14.90 -50.90 -0.20
CA SER A 561 -14.56 -50.77 -1.65
C SER A 561 -15.66 -50.22 -2.60
N PRO A 562 -15.32 -49.63 -3.79
CA PRO A 562 -14.02 -49.30 -4.40
C PRO A 562 -13.81 -47.77 -4.67
N PRO A 563 -12.64 -47.30 -5.17
CA PRO A 563 -12.37 -45.85 -5.33
C PRO A 563 -12.96 -45.24 -6.62
N SER A 564 -13.39 -43.97 -6.55
CA SER A 564 -13.87 -43.16 -7.68
C SER A 564 -12.84 -42.06 -8.06
N PRO A 565 -12.60 -41.77 -9.35
CA PRO A 565 -11.42 -41.00 -9.78
C PRO A 565 -11.69 -39.52 -10.12
N TYR A 566 -11.91 -38.63 -9.14
CA TYR A 566 -11.89 -37.17 -9.35
C TYR A 566 -11.52 -36.36 -8.09
N PRO A 567 -10.39 -35.63 -8.06
CA PRO A 567 -10.10 -34.66 -7.01
C PRO A 567 -10.47 -33.22 -7.42
N GLU A 568 -11.68 -32.80 -7.05
CA GLU A 568 -12.20 -31.43 -6.84
C GLU A 568 -11.38 -30.24 -7.39
N LYS A 569 -12.04 -29.44 -8.26
CA LYS A 569 -11.55 -28.12 -8.70
C LYS A 569 -11.35 -27.20 -7.50
N ALA A 570 -10.12 -26.72 -7.29
CA ALA A 570 -9.84 -25.66 -6.32
C ALA A 570 -10.37 -24.33 -6.87
N ILE A 571 -11.12 -23.60 -6.05
CA ILE A 571 -11.67 -22.28 -6.39
C ILE A 571 -10.74 -21.22 -5.80
N ALA A 572 -10.26 -20.30 -6.64
CA ALA A 572 -9.39 -19.21 -6.23
C ALA A 572 -10.13 -18.19 -5.32
N PRO A 573 -9.48 -17.65 -4.28
CA PRO A 573 -10.03 -16.54 -3.52
C PRO A 573 -9.90 -15.23 -4.33
N ALA A 574 -11.04 -14.62 -4.67
CA ALA A 574 -11.06 -13.29 -5.26
C ALA A 574 -10.90 -12.21 -4.17
N PHE A 575 -9.94 -11.29 -4.34
CA PHE A 575 -9.78 -10.09 -3.53
C PHE A 575 -10.42 -8.87 -4.24
N PRO A 576 -11.33 -8.11 -3.60
CA PRO A 576 -11.91 -6.90 -4.18
C PRO A 576 -11.20 -5.62 -3.73
N ARG A 577 -11.13 -4.62 -4.63
CA ARG A 577 -10.52 -3.30 -4.39
C ARG A 577 -11.44 -2.37 -3.54
N ARG A 578 -10.86 -1.74 -2.51
CA ARG A 578 -11.30 -0.54 -1.74
C ARG A 578 -12.76 -0.47 -1.22
N VAL A 579 -12.94 -0.75 0.07
CA VAL A 579 -13.36 0.17 1.18
C VAL A 579 -13.88 -0.70 2.35
N GLU A 580 -13.09 -0.85 3.42
CA GLU A 580 -13.52 -1.33 4.75
C GLU A 580 -12.34 -1.22 5.77
N ASP A 581 -12.08 0.01 6.26
CA ASP A 581 -10.81 0.42 6.90
C ASP A 581 -10.48 -0.15 8.29
N ARG A 582 -11.11 -1.27 8.69
CA ARG A 582 -10.70 -2.08 9.86
C ARG A 582 -10.16 -3.45 9.49
N LYS A 583 -10.78 -4.10 8.50
CA LYS A 583 -10.31 -5.43 8.03
C LYS A 583 -8.99 -5.30 7.28
N VAL A 584 -8.81 -4.23 6.50
CA VAL A 584 -7.55 -3.94 5.81
C VAL A 584 -6.40 -3.79 6.80
N TRP A 585 -6.57 -3.03 7.88
CA TRP A 585 -5.49 -2.80 8.83
C TRP A 585 -5.09 -4.08 9.59
N VAL A 586 -6.06 -4.91 9.99
CA VAL A 586 -5.79 -6.24 10.56
C VAL A 586 -5.15 -7.18 9.53
N SER A 587 -5.68 -7.26 8.31
CA SER A 587 -5.14 -8.14 7.26
C SER A 587 -3.72 -7.74 6.91
N VAL A 588 -3.46 -6.47 6.56
CA VAL A 588 -2.11 -5.99 6.22
C VAL A 588 -1.12 -6.25 7.35
N VAL A 589 -1.45 -5.93 8.61
CA VAL A 589 -0.55 -6.22 9.74
C VAL A 589 -0.39 -7.73 9.97
N VAL A 590 -1.42 -8.55 9.77
CA VAL A 590 -1.33 -10.01 9.90
C VAL A 590 -0.57 -10.65 8.75
N ASP A 591 -0.81 -10.26 7.50
CA ASP A 591 -0.15 -10.76 6.29
C ASP A 591 1.35 -10.38 6.32
N LEU A 592 1.69 -9.16 6.74
CA LEU A 592 3.06 -8.72 7.01
C LEU A 592 3.70 -9.43 8.21
N ILE A 593 2.96 -9.79 9.26
CA ILE A 593 3.48 -10.66 10.34
C ILE A 593 3.64 -12.12 9.86
N CYS A 594 2.79 -12.58 8.94
CA CYS A 594 2.70 -13.98 8.49
C CYS A 594 3.77 -14.36 7.47
N SER A 595 4.22 -13.48 6.56
CA SER A 595 5.50 -13.74 5.87
C SER A 595 6.56 -13.75 6.96
N ARG A 596 7.30 -14.84 7.20
CA ARG A 596 8.26 -14.91 8.32
C ARG A 596 9.65 -14.48 7.83
N CYS A 597 10.13 -13.32 8.27
CA CYS A 597 11.47 -12.83 7.95
C CYS A 597 12.47 -13.47 8.90
N LEU A 598 13.33 -14.33 8.37
CA LEU A 598 14.31 -15.10 9.12
C LEU A 598 15.56 -14.24 9.35
N LYS A 599 15.98 -14.11 10.61
CA LYS A 599 17.08 -13.21 11.02
C LYS A 599 18.48 -13.79 10.83
N GLU A 600 18.60 -15.11 10.77
CA GLU A 600 19.87 -15.81 10.59
C GLU A 600 20.16 -16.07 9.11
N LYS A 601 21.42 -16.31 8.75
CA LYS A 601 21.79 -16.60 7.36
C LYS A 601 21.30 -18.01 6.94
N PRO A 602 20.85 -18.22 5.68
CA PRO A 602 20.30 -19.49 5.20
C PRO A 602 21.14 -20.72 5.53
N ALA A 603 22.46 -20.67 5.28
CA ALA A 603 23.36 -21.80 5.52
C ALA A 603 23.41 -22.24 6.99
N LEU A 604 23.34 -21.30 7.94
CA LEU A 604 23.30 -21.60 9.39
C LEU A 604 22.02 -22.33 9.80
N LEU A 605 20.91 -22.03 9.10
CA LEU A 605 19.62 -22.70 9.26
C LEU A 605 19.48 -23.96 8.38
N GLY A 606 20.57 -24.44 7.77
CA GLY A 606 20.61 -25.64 6.94
C GLY A 606 19.90 -25.53 5.59
N PHE A 607 19.67 -24.31 5.11
CA PHE A 607 19.15 -24.03 3.78
C PHE A 607 20.28 -23.92 2.75
N HIS A 608 19.97 -24.29 1.50
CA HIS A 608 20.82 -24.11 0.33
C HIS A 608 19.95 -23.85 -0.90
N MET A 609 20.51 -23.20 -1.92
CA MET A 609 19.90 -23.08 -3.24
C MET A 609 20.01 -24.45 -3.96
N PRO A 610 18.89 -25.06 -4.39
CA PRO A 610 18.94 -26.29 -5.19
C PRO A 610 19.53 -26.03 -6.58
N ALA A 611 19.95 -27.08 -7.27
CA ALA A 611 20.33 -26.96 -8.67
C ALA A 611 19.11 -26.66 -9.56
N GLU A 612 19.34 -25.97 -10.68
CA GLU A 612 18.28 -25.59 -11.62
C GLU A 612 17.57 -26.79 -12.29
N TRP A 613 18.20 -27.97 -12.39
CA TRP A 613 17.56 -29.18 -12.93
C TRP A 613 16.80 -30.02 -11.89
N GLU A 614 16.70 -29.59 -10.64
CA GLU A 614 15.91 -30.32 -9.64
C GLU A 614 14.38 -30.08 -9.87
N PRO A 615 13.47 -30.98 -9.42
CA PRO A 615 12.01 -30.92 -9.73
C PRO A 615 11.12 -29.72 -9.27
N HIS A 616 11.02 -28.65 -10.07
CA HIS A 616 10.15 -27.47 -9.83
C HIS A 616 8.67 -27.72 -9.48
N GLN A 617 8.02 -26.70 -8.91
CA GLN A 617 6.55 -26.67 -8.77
C GLN A 617 5.86 -25.75 -9.78
N GLN A 618 6.39 -24.54 -10.02
CA GLN A 618 5.76 -23.58 -10.91
C GLN A 618 6.75 -22.56 -11.49
N CYS A 619 6.54 -22.13 -12.73
CA CYS A 619 7.25 -21.02 -13.33
C CYS A 619 6.70 -19.65 -12.89
N TRP A 620 7.54 -18.62 -12.74
CA TRP A 620 7.11 -17.24 -12.50
C TRP A 620 7.60 -16.32 -13.62
N ILE A 621 6.69 -15.57 -14.23
CA ILE A 621 6.97 -14.76 -15.43
C ILE A 621 6.38 -13.36 -15.24
N GLY A 622 7.19 -12.32 -15.44
CA GLY A 622 6.70 -10.94 -15.55
C GLY A 622 6.13 -10.67 -16.95
N TRP A 623 5.05 -9.90 -17.06
CA TRP A 623 4.48 -9.50 -18.34
C TRP A 623 5.10 -8.20 -18.88
N PRO A 624 5.73 -8.20 -20.07
CA PRO A 624 6.41 -7.03 -20.62
C PRO A 624 5.41 -6.01 -21.20
N GLU A 625 5.65 -4.72 -20.96
CA GLU A 625 4.83 -3.64 -21.54
C GLU A 625 5.53 -2.29 -21.80
N ARG A 626 6.66 -1.99 -21.15
CA ARG A 626 7.30 -0.67 -21.25
C ARG A 626 7.75 -0.35 -22.68
N LEU A 627 7.41 0.84 -23.16
CA LEU A 627 7.47 1.20 -24.58
C LEU A 627 8.85 1.72 -25.03
N ASP A 628 9.72 2.02 -24.08
CA ASP A 628 11.10 2.47 -24.24
C ASP A 628 12.11 1.31 -24.35
N ASN A 629 11.75 0.11 -23.88
CA ASN A 629 12.54 -1.12 -24.05
C ASN A 629 11.92 -2.11 -25.06
N TRP A 630 10.59 -2.20 -25.14
CA TRP A 630 9.88 -3.16 -25.98
C TRP A 630 9.14 -2.45 -27.13
N ARG A 631 9.47 -2.82 -28.39
CA ARG A 631 9.00 -2.09 -29.58
C ARG A 631 7.53 -2.37 -29.90
N ASP A 632 6.95 -1.55 -30.78
CA ASP A 632 5.63 -1.76 -31.37
C ASP A 632 4.51 -1.99 -30.33
N GLY A 633 4.54 -1.25 -29.22
CA GLY A 633 3.56 -1.39 -28.14
C GLY A 633 3.79 -2.59 -27.22
N ALA A 634 5.02 -3.12 -27.18
CA ALA A 634 5.40 -4.40 -26.56
C ALA A 634 4.67 -5.64 -27.12
N LEU A 635 3.91 -5.52 -28.21
CA LEU A 635 3.15 -6.63 -28.78
C LEU A 635 4.03 -7.82 -29.24
N PRO A 636 5.20 -7.61 -29.90
CA PRO A 636 6.05 -8.71 -30.35
C PRO A 636 6.64 -9.54 -29.20
N VAL A 637 7.15 -8.87 -28.15
CA VAL A 637 7.64 -9.55 -26.95
C VAL A 637 6.49 -10.24 -26.19
N GLN A 638 5.31 -9.62 -26.07
CA GLN A 638 4.16 -10.26 -25.42
C GLN A 638 3.68 -11.52 -26.18
N ASP A 639 3.70 -11.50 -27.52
CA ASP A 639 3.46 -12.71 -28.33
C ASP A 639 4.46 -13.82 -28.02
N THR A 640 5.70 -13.46 -27.71
CA THR A 640 6.72 -14.42 -27.29
C THR A 640 6.48 -14.93 -25.88
N PHE A 641 6.25 -14.06 -24.89
CA PHE A 641 6.00 -14.47 -23.51
C PHE A 641 4.78 -15.39 -23.39
N VAL A 642 3.75 -15.21 -24.24
CA VAL A 642 2.62 -16.15 -24.35
C VAL A 642 3.04 -17.52 -24.90
N LYS A 643 3.86 -17.57 -25.96
CA LYS A 643 4.36 -18.85 -26.53
C LYS A 643 5.22 -19.60 -25.52
N VAL A 644 6.10 -18.87 -24.85
CA VAL A 644 6.96 -19.33 -23.75
C VAL A 644 6.15 -19.90 -22.59
N ALA A 645 5.20 -19.15 -22.03
CA ALA A 645 4.37 -19.64 -20.93
C ALA A 645 3.56 -20.88 -21.35
N LYS A 646 3.12 -20.94 -22.60
CA LYS A 646 2.47 -22.12 -23.22
C LYS A 646 3.42 -23.29 -23.49
N ALA A 647 4.73 -23.06 -23.59
CA ALA A 647 5.74 -24.13 -23.70
C ALA A 647 6.05 -24.72 -22.32
N ILE A 648 6.30 -23.86 -21.33
CA ILE A 648 6.61 -24.24 -19.95
C ILE A 648 5.44 -24.98 -19.29
N SER A 649 4.21 -24.51 -19.50
CA SER A 649 2.98 -25.11 -18.95
C SER A 649 2.69 -26.54 -19.40
N LYS A 650 3.47 -27.11 -20.33
CA LYS A 650 3.45 -28.54 -20.68
C LYS A 650 4.15 -29.41 -19.63
N PHE A 651 5.14 -28.86 -18.94
CA PHE A 651 5.99 -29.56 -17.98
C PHE A 651 5.63 -29.23 -16.53
N GLU A 652 5.23 -27.98 -16.26
CA GLU A 652 4.90 -27.50 -14.92
C GLU A 652 3.96 -26.28 -14.93
N PRO A 653 3.16 -26.05 -13.88
CA PRO A 653 2.37 -24.84 -13.71
C PRO A 653 3.15 -23.54 -13.98
N VAL A 654 2.48 -22.47 -14.38
CA VAL A 654 3.08 -21.14 -14.62
C VAL A 654 2.24 -20.08 -13.95
N THR A 655 2.86 -19.13 -13.26
CA THR A 655 2.25 -17.91 -12.75
C THR A 655 2.78 -16.71 -13.53
N VAL A 656 1.91 -16.05 -14.30
CA VAL A 656 2.24 -14.84 -15.03
C VAL A 656 1.75 -13.63 -14.24
N CYS A 657 2.70 -12.80 -13.82
CA CYS A 657 2.49 -11.55 -13.10
C CYS A 657 2.32 -10.40 -14.08
N VAL A 658 1.23 -9.65 -13.93
CA VAL A 658 0.79 -8.63 -14.89
C VAL A 658 0.38 -7.38 -14.15
N ILE A 659 0.81 -6.20 -14.62
CA ILE A 659 0.33 -4.93 -14.06
C ILE A 659 -1.18 -4.75 -14.36
N SER A 660 -1.88 -3.98 -13.51
CA SER A 660 -3.34 -3.75 -13.57
C SER A 660 -3.87 -3.53 -15.01
N ASP A 661 -3.21 -2.68 -15.79
CA ASP A 661 -3.74 -2.16 -17.05
C ASP A 661 -3.54 -3.12 -18.23
N GLN A 662 -2.66 -4.12 -18.09
CA GLN A 662 -2.49 -5.21 -19.06
C GLN A 662 -3.21 -6.50 -18.62
N TYR A 663 -3.68 -6.59 -17.37
CA TYR A 663 -4.21 -7.82 -16.77
C TYR A 663 -5.23 -8.52 -17.67
N THR A 664 -6.27 -7.80 -18.15
CA THR A 664 -7.30 -8.37 -19.02
C THR A 664 -6.71 -8.91 -20.33
N LYS A 665 -5.79 -8.18 -20.98
CA LYS A 665 -5.18 -8.61 -22.25
C LYS A 665 -4.31 -9.85 -22.08
N ALA A 666 -3.55 -9.94 -20.99
CA ALA A 666 -2.73 -11.10 -20.67
C ALA A 666 -3.62 -12.31 -20.30
N TYR A 667 -4.64 -12.07 -19.47
CA TYR A 667 -5.64 -13.07 -19.08
C TYR A 667 -6.32 -13.68 -20.31
N ASP A 668 -6.87 -12.87 -21.20
CA ASP A 668 -7.56 -13.32 -22.43
C ASP A 668 -6.66 -14.23 -23.29
N ARG A 669 -5.35 -14.00 -23.32
CA ARG A 669 -4.38 -14.75 -24.13
C ARG A 669 -3.86 -16.04 -23.46
N LEU A 670 -4.02 -16.17 -22.13
CA LEU A 670 -3.40 -17.22 -21.32
C LEU A 670 -4.41 -18.15 -20.62
N HIS A 671 -5.57 -17.63 -20.18
CA HIS A 671 -6.52 -18.32 -19.29
C HIS A 671 -7.11 -19.63 -19.85
N GLU A 672 -7.09 -19.83 -21.17
CA GLU A 672 -7.54 -21.08 -21.81
C GLU A 672 -6.68 -22.28 -21.37
N ASN A 673 -5.42 -22.03 -20.98
CA ASN A 673 -4.52 -23.05 -20.47
C ASN A 673 -4.62 -23.13 -18.94
N GLY A 674 -5.27 -24.18 -18.44
CA GLY A 674 -5.51 -24.40 -17.01
C GLY A 674 -4.24 -24.58 -16.15
N ASN A 675 -3.06 -24.74 -16.75
CA ASN A 675 -1.78 -24.75 -16.04
C ASN A 675 -1.17 -23.34 -15.89
N ILE A 676 -1.81 -22.28 -16.42
CA ILE A 676 -1.32 -20.90 -16.31
C ILE A 676 -2.24 -20.08 -15.38
N ARG A 677 -1.70 -19.70 -14.21
CA ARG A 677 -2.26 -18.72 -13.27
C ARG A 677 -1.86 -17.32 -13.75
N VAL A 678 -2.80 -16.37 -13.78
CA VAL A 678 -2.51 -14.95 -14.09
C VAL A 678 -2.81 -14.11 -12.85
N VAL A 679 -1.88 -13.25 -12.45
CA VAL A 679 -1.90 -12.51 -11.18
C VAL A 679 -1.66 -11.03 -11.43
N GLU A 680 -2.43 -10.16 -10.77
CA GLU A 680 -2.14 -8.73 -10.75
C GLU A 680 -0.93 -8.45 -9.84
N MET A 681 0.15 -7.89 -10.42
CA MET A 681 1.35 -7.51 -9.68
C MET A 681 2.01 -6.30 -10.33
N SER A 682 2.23 -5.23 -9.57
CA SER A 682 2.96 -4.04 -10.04
C SER A 682 4.46 -4.29 -10.07
N MET A 683 5.12 -3.93 -11.17
CA MET A 683 6.58 -3.96 -11.43
C MET A 683 6.91 -2.85 -12.44
N ASN A 684 8.18 -2.50 -12.64
CA ASN A 684 8.62 -1.55 -13.67
C ASN A 684 9.06 -2.27 -14.97
N ASP A 685 9.58 -3.50 -14.91
CA ASP A 685 9.80 -4.34 -16.10
C ASP A 685 9.74 -5.87 -15.78
N ALA A 686 9.79 -6.71 -16.81
CA ALA A 686 9.43 -8.14 -16.76
C ALA A 686 10.53 -9.12 -16.28
N TRP A 687 11.64 -8.64 -15.72
CA TRP A 687 12.87 -9.42 -15.49
C TRP A 687 12.89 -10.28 -14.22
N PHE A 688 11.96 -11.24 -14.14
CA PHE A 688 11.71 -12.04 -12.94
C PHE A 688 12.87 -12.97 -12.51
N ARG A 689 13.85 -13.24 -13.40
CA ARG A 689 15.13 -13.87 -13.03
C ARG A 689 15.91 -13.01 -12.02
N ASP A 690 15.85 -11.70 -12.18
CA ASP A 690 16.72 -10.74 -11.47
C ASP A 690 16.01 -10.05 -10.30
N ILE A 691 14.71 -9.77 -10.45
CA ILE A 691 13.88 -9.07 -9.44
C ILE A 691 13.04 -10.04 -8.58
N GLY A 692 13.07 -11.33 -8.91
CA GLY A 692 12.40 -12.40 -8.17
C GLY A 692 13.23 -12.93 -6.98
N PRO A 693 12.64 -13.70 -6.06
CA PRO A 693 13.35 -14.23 -4.91
C PRO A 693 14.18 -15.45 -5.29
N THR A 694 15.40 -15.59 -4.76
CA THR A 694 16.18 -16.83 -4.92
C THR A 694 15.74 -17.86 -3.88
N PHE A 695 15.07 -18.93 -4.30
CA PHE A 695 14.53 -19.92 -3.38
C PHE A 695 15.60 -20.87 -2.85
N VAL A 696 15.47 -21.22 -1.57
CA VAL A 696 16.37 -22.12 -0.85
C VAL A 696 15.58 -23.17 -0.07
N ARG A 697 16.13 -24.38 0.05
CA ARG A 697 15.48 -25.53 0.73
C ARG A 697 16.35 -26.14 1.83
N ARG A 698 15.72 -26.68 2.87
CA ARG A 698 16.41 -27.37 3.98
C ARG A 698 16.55 -28.87 3.72
N VAL A 699 17.74 -29.45 3.95
CA VAL A 699 18.03 -30.88 3.64
C VAL A 699 17.60 -31.85 4.76
N LYS A 700 17.50 -31.40 6.02
CA LYS A 700 17.21 -32.26 7.16
C LYS A 700 15.87 -31.95 7.82
N SER A 701 14.98 -32.95 7.85
CA SER A 701 13.89 -33.02 8.83
C SER A 701 14.40 -33.76 10.06
N THR A 702 14.59 -33.02 11.15
CA THR A 702 14.28 -33.50 12.50
C THR A 702 12.76 -33.70 12.57
N THR A 703 12.30 -34.70 13.32
CA THR A 703 10.86 -35.05 13.41
C THR A 703 9.99 -34.01 14.12
N GLU A 704 10.60 -32.94 14.65
CA GLU A 704 9.94 -31.85 15.37
C GLU A 704 9.81 -30.56 14.52
N ASP A 705 10.60 -30.42 13.44
CA ASP A 705 10.63 -29.24 12.56
C ASP A 705 9.94 -29.50 11.21
N GLN A 706 8.62 -29.70 11.20
CA GLN A 706 7.86 -29.76 9.93
C GLN A 706 7.49 -28.38 9.37
N GLU A 707 7.74 -27.30 10.10
CA GLU A 707 7.48 -25.94 9.66
C GLU A 707 8.65 -25.40 8.80
N HIS A 708 8.35 -24.95 7.57
CA HIS A 708 9.25 -24.23 6.65
C HIS A 708 10.43 -25.04 6.05
N GLN A 709 10.13 -25.97 5.13
CA GLN A 709 11.17 -26.64 4.31
C GLN A 709 11.75 -25.76 3.19
N ILE A 710 11.05 -24.69 2.80
CA ILE A 710 11.39 -23.77 1.70
C ILE A 710 11.30 -22.32 2.21
N ALA A 711 12.23 -21.49 1.75
CA ALA A 711 12.26 -20.05 1.97
C ALA A 711 12.77 -19.34 0.70
N GLY A 712 12.63 -18.02 0.60
CA GLY A 712 13.20 -17.22 -0.48
C GLY A 712 14.13 -16.12 0.02
N ILE A 713 15.24 -15.93 -0.68
CA ILE A 713 16.15 -14.80 -0.48
C ILE A 713 15.63 -13.63 -1.31
N ASP A 714 15.48 -12.49 -0.66
CA ASP A 714 15.03 -11.22 -1.21
C ASP A 714 16.26 -10.30 -1.29
N TRP A 715 16.92 -10.32 -2.45
CA TRP A 715 18.10 -9.51 -2.74
C TRP A 715 17.71 -8.06 -2.99
N LYS A 716 18.64 -7.13 -2.73
CA LYS A 716 18.42 -5.75 -3.14
C LYS A 716 18.58 -5.67 -4.66
N PHE A 717 17.60 -5.08 -5.34
CA PHE A 717 17.70 -4.79 -6.77
C PHE A 717 18.00 -3.30 -7.00
N ASN A 718 18.79 -2.96 -8.03
CA ASN A 718 19.11 -1.57 -8.37
C ASN A 718 19.00 -1.23 -9.87
N CYS A 719 18.31 -2.01 -10.69
CA CYS A 719 18.26 -1.82 -12.14
C CYS A 719 19.64 -1.99 -12.84
N TRP A 720 20.40 -3.01 -12.41
CA TRP A 720 21.72 -3.38 -12.97
C TRP A 720 22.75 -2.23 -13.04
N GLY A 721 22.67 -1.26 -12.11
CA GLY A 721 23.62 -0.14 -12.09
C GLY A 721 23.17 1.13 -11.36
N GLY A 722 21.97 1.15 -10.79
CA GLY A 722 21.49 2.26 -9.99
C GLY A 722 21.20 3.53 -10.80
N PRO A 723 21.22 4.71 -10.16
CA PRO A 723 20.81 5.97 -10.81
C PRO A 723 21.74 6.47 -11.93
N GLU A 724 22.97 5.97 -12.00
CA GLU A 724 24.01 6.47 -12.92
C GLU A 724 24.16 5.58 -14.16
N ASP A 725 24.29 4.27 -13.97
CA ASP A 725 24.53 3.29 -15.05
C ASP A 725 23.38 2.30 -15.28
N GLY A 726 22.29 2.39 -14.51
CA GLY A 726 21.18 1.45 -14.59
C GLY A 726 20.35 1.54 -15.88
N CYS A 727 19.63 0.47 -16.21
CA CYS A 727 18.87 0.39 -17.47
C CYS A 727 17.68 1.38 -17.56
N TYR A 728 17.17 1.86 -16.42
CA TYR A 728 16.07 2.82 -16.34
C TYR A 728 15.99 3.51 -14.97
N SER A 729 15.38 4.70 -14.92
CA SER A 729 15.46 5.63 -13.77
C SER A 729 14.53 5.32 -12.58
N ASP A 730 13.53 4.45 -12.74
CA ASP A 730 12.61 4.03 -11.67
C ASP A 730 12.42 2.51 -11.67
N TRP A 731 12.90 1.87 -10.61
CA TRP A 731 12.75 0.44 -10.29
C TRP A 731 12.07 0.22 -8.92
N THR A 732 11.32 1.23 -8.42
CA THR A 732 10.73 1.21 -7.07
C THR A 732 9.62 0.17 -6.88
N LEU A 733 9.07 -0.39 -7.96
CA LEU A 733 8.11 -1.49 -7.91
C LEU A 733 8.79 -2.86 -8.06
N ASP A 734 9.91 -2.92 -8.78
CA ASP A 734 10.73 -4.12 -8.98
C ASP A 734 11.32 -4.64 -7.67
N VAL A 735 11.85 -3.74 -6.82
CA VAL A 735 12.40 -4.09 -5.49
C VAL A 735 11.38 -4.73 -4.53
N LEU A 736 10.11 -4.74 -4.91
CA LEU A 736 9.03 -5.35 -4.15
C LEU A 736 8.56 -6.69 -4.75
N VAL A 737 9.03 -7.10 -5.93
CA VAL A 737 8.55 -8.31 -6.63
C VAL A 737 8.90 -9.57 -5.85
N ALA A 738 10.15 -9.71 -5.40
CA ALA A 738 10.56 -10.82 -4.54
C ALA A 738 9.71 -10.93 -3.26
N GLN A 739 9.49 -9.82 -2.54
CA GLN A 739 8.59 -9.81 -1.38
C GLN A 739 7.15 -10.24 -1.74
N LYS A 740 6.56 -9.66 -2.79
CA LYS A 740 5.18 -9.95 -3.22
C LYS A 740 5.00 -11.43 -3.59
N ILE A 741 5.96 -12.03 -4.30
CA ILE A 741 5.95 -13.46 -4.66
C ILE A 741 5.93 -14.34 -3.41
N LEU A 742 6.81 -14.06 -2.44
CA LEU A 742 6.89 -14.84 -1.20
C LEU A 742 5.64 -14.66 -0.32
N GLU A 743 5.04 -13.47 -0.29
CA GLU A 743 3.78 -13.22 0.43
C GLU A 743 2.60 -13.96 -0.19
N LEU A 744 2.48 -13.93 -1.52
CA LEU A 744 1.34 -14.50 -2.25
C LEU A 744 1.18 -16.01 -2.00
N ASP A 745 2.31 -16.71 -1.96
CA ASP A 745 2.35 -18.15 -1.70
C ASP A 745 2.80 -18.52 -0.26
N ARG A 746 2.90 -17.53 0.65
CA ARG A 746 3.13 -17.64 2.11
C ARG A 746 4.45 -18.32 2.53
N ILE A 747 5.55 -17.88 1.95
CA ILE A 747 6.89 -18.46 2.11
C ILE A 747 7.75 -17.56 3.00
N ALA A 748 8.62 -18.18 3.81
CA ALA A 748 9.55 -17.45 4.67
C ALA A 748 10.58 -16.67 3.83
N ARG A 749 10.98 -15.48 4.31
CA ARG A 749 11.86 -14.55 3.60
C ARG A 749 13.20 -14.40 4.32
N PHE A 750 14.30 -14.38 3.57
CA PHE A 750 15.60 -13.91 3.99
C PHE A 750 15.90 -12.59 3.25
N SER A 751 15.75 -11.44 3.92
CA SER A 751 16.04 -10.15 3.29
C SER A 751 17.56 -9.87 3.29
N HIS A 752 18.09 -9.40 2.16
CA HIS A 752 19.51 -9.08 1.97
C HIS A 752 19.73 -7.59 1.62
N ARG A 753 20.94 -7.07 1.89
CA ARG A 753 21.32 -5.67 1.60
C ARG A 753 22.24 -5.49 0.39
N MET A 754 23.14 -6.44 0.14
CA MET A 754 23.93 -6.53 -1.10
C MET A 754 22.99 -6.50 -2.32
N VAL A 755 23.40 -5.74 -3.33
CA VAL A 755 22.77 -5.75 -4.65
C VAL A 755 23.19 -7.02 -5.39
N LEU A 756 22.23 -7.85 -5.78
CA LEU A 756 22.49 -9.06 -6.55
C LEU A 756 21.26 -9.43 -7.38
N GLU A 757 21.49 -9.74 -8.64
CA GLU A 757 20.48 -10.24 -9.58
C GLU A 757 20.63 -11.76 -9.76
N GLY A 758 19.52 -12.49 -9.85
CA GLY A 758 19.55 -13.95 -9.96
C GLY A 758 20.26 -14.48 -11.21
N GLY A 759 20.30 -13.74 -12.33
CA GLY A 759 21.04 -14.11 -13.55
C GLY A 759 22.56 -13.96 -13.42
N SER A 760 23.05 -13.27 -12.38
CA SER A 760 24.49 -13.11 -12.09
C SER A 760 25.13 -14.33 -11.43
N ILE A 761 24.35 -15.35 -11.05
CA ILE A 761 24.80 -16.55 -10.34
C ILE A 761 24.21 -17.84 -10.92
N HIS A 762 24.97 -18.94 -10.87
CA HIS A 762 24.46 -20.28 -11.17
C HIS A 762 25.06 -21.32 -10.22
N VAL A 763 24.23 -22.16 -9.61
CA VAL A 763 24.67 -23.20 -8.66
C VAL A 763 24.57 -24.62 -9.24
N ASP A 764 25.34 -25.55 -8.67
CA ASP A 764 25.32 -26.98 -9.03
C ASP A 764 24.48 -27.87 -8.09
N GLY A 765 23.89 -27.29 -7.03
CA GLY A 765 23.18 -28.00 -5.95
C GLY A 765 24.07 -28.86 -5.04
N ASP A 766 25.36 -28.99 -5.36
CA ASP A 766 26.36 -29.82 -4.67
C ASP A 766 27.36 -28.96 -3.86
N GLY A 767 27.16 -27.64 -3.85
CA GLY A 767 27.89 -26.67 -3.04
C GLY A 767 28.84 -25.77 -3.83
N THR A 768 28.68 -25.66 -5.15
CA THR A 768 29.46 -24.80 -6.05
C THR A 768 28.56 -23.73 -6.67
N CYS A 769 29.03 -22.49 -6.73
CA CYS A 769 28.44 -21.40 -7.52
C CYS A 769 29.43 -20.95 -8.60
N ILE A 770 28.95 -20.56 -9.78
CA ILE A 770 29.70 -19.82 -10.80
C ILE A 770 29.08 -18.43 -10.92
N THR A 771 29.93 -17.41 -11.08
CA THR A 771 29.55 -16.00 -11.27
C THR A 771 30.62 -15.27 -12.09
N THR A 772 30.42 -13.99 -12.40
CA THR A 772 31.32 -13.15 -13.22
C THR A 772 31.89 -11.97 -12.43
N GLU A 773 33.20 -11.74 -12.56
CA GLU A 773 33.88 -10.58 -11.95
C GLU A 773 33.36 -9.25 -12.52
N GLU A 774 33.17 -9.19 -13.84
CA GLU A 774 32.64 -8.02 -14.58
C GLU A 774 31.29 -7.51 -14.06
N CYS A 775 30.45 -8.40 -13.49
CA CYS A 775 29.16 -8.06 -12.91
C CYS A 775 29.26 -7.76 -11.41
N LEU A 776 29.61 -8.76 -10.58
CA LEU A 776 29.47 -8.61 -9.12
C LEU A 776 30.54 -7.69 -8.50
N LEU A 777 31.69 -7.51 -9.15
CA LEU A 777 32.73 -6.55 -8.72
C LEU A 777 32.60 -5.19 -9.42
N ASN A 778 31.51 -4.97 -10.18
CA ASN A 778 31.24 -3.68 -10.79
C ASN A 778 30.95 -2.62 -9.69
N PRO A 779 31.59 -1.44 -9.72
CA PRO A 779 31.32 -0.36 -8.77
C PRO A 779 29.85 0.07 -8.70
N ASN A 780 29.06 -0.19 -9.76
CA ASN A 780 27.63 0.12 -9.79
C ASN A 780 26.74 -0.88 -9.01
N ARG A 781 27.31 -1.99 -8.49
CA ARG A 781 26.63 -2.96 -7.62
C ARG A 781 26.92 -2.73 -6.14
N ASN A 782 28.09 -3.16 -5.70
CA ASN A 782 28.49 -3.21 -4.28
C ASN A 782 29.87 -2.56 -4.08
N PRO A 783 30.02 -1.24 -4.32
CA PRO A 783 31.33 -0.57 -4.32
C PRO A 783 32.06 -0.61 -2.97
N ASP A 784 31.30 -0.80 -1.88
CA ASP A 784 31.83 -0.87 -0.51
C ASP A 784 32.20 -2.30 -0.07
N MET A 785 32.07 -3.31 -0.95
CA MET A 785 32.38 -4.72 -0.64
C MET A 785 33.58 -5.23 -1.44
N THR A 786 34.46 -5.97 -0.76
CA THR A 786 35.55 -6.72 -1.41
C THR A 786 35.04 -7.99 -2.08
N LYS A 787 35.84 -8.55 -3.00
CA LYS A 787 35.55 -9.83 -3.64
C LYS A 787 35.36 -10.95 -2.61
N GLU A 788 36.20 -10.96 -1.58
CA GLU A 788 36.17 -11.91 -0.49
C GLU A 788 34.88 -11.80 0.35
N GLU A 789 34.41 -10.58 0.63
CA GLU A 789 33.13 -10.36 1.34
C GLU A 789 31.92 -10.79 0.51
N ILE A 790 31.92 -10.49 -0.80
CA ILE A 790 30.90 -10.97 -1.74
C ILE A 790 30.89 -12.51 -1.78
N GLU A 791 32.06 -13.14 -1.89
CA GLU A 791 32.19 -14.60 -1.88
C GLU A 791 31.65 -15.22 -0.58
N GLN A 792 31.91 -14.60 0.58
CA GLN A 792 31.34 -15.06 1.85
C GLN A 792 29.82 -14.90 1.92
N GLU A 793 29.24 -13.80 1.42
CA GLU A 793 27.77 -13.68 1.40
C GLU A 793 27.12 -14.69 0.45
N LEU A 794 27.70 -14.93 -0.74
CA LEU A 794 27.26 -15.98 -1.65
C LEU A 794 27.28 -17.37 -0.98
N MET A 795 28.37 -17.72 -0.30
CA MET A 795 28.46 -18.98 0.47
C MET A 795 27.37 -19.09 1.54
N MET A 796 27.19 -18.04 2.33
CA MET A 796 26.28 -18.07 3.49
C MET A 796 24.79 -18.01 3.13
N TYR A 797 24.43 -17.41 2.00
CA TYR A 797 23.05 -17.32 1.54
C TYR A 797 22.65 -18.42 0.55
N LEU A 798 23.51 -18.79 -0.39
CA LEU A 798 23.23 -19.88 -1.33
C LEU A 798 23.48 -21.27 -0.72
N GLY A 799 24.14 -21.36 0.45
CA GLY A 799 24.52 -22.63 1.06
C GLY A 799 25.63 -23.36 0.29
N VAL A 800 26.44 -22.60 -0.46
CA VAL A 800 27.59 -23.11 -1.22
C VAL A 800 28.88 -23.01 -0.41
N SER A 801 29.89 -23.77 -0.81
CA SER A 801 31.22 -23.83 -0.17
C SER A 801 32.38 -23.47 -1.10
N LYS A 802 32.08 -23.17 -2.38
CA LYS A 802 33.03 -22.72 -3.38
C LYS A 802 32.34 -21.80 -4.38
N VAL A 803 33.00 -20.70 -4.72
CA VAL A 803 32.60 -19.81 -5.82
C VAL A 803 33.68 -19.86 -6.91
N ILE A 804 33.27 -19.99 -8.16
CA ILE A 804 34.12 -19.95 -9.34
C ILE A 804 33.84 -18.62 -10.05
N TRP A 805 34.89 -17.82 -10.19
CA TRP A 805 34.82 -16.48 -10.77
C TRP A 805 35.30 -16.50 -12.21
N LEU A 806 34.38 -16.33 -13.17
CA LEU A 806 34.74 -16.08 -14.56
C LEU A 806 35.14 -14.60 -14.71
N PRO A 807 36.17 -14.23 -15.50
CA PRO A 807 36.62 -12.84 -15.55
C PRO A 807 35.59 -11.90 -16.18
N ARG A 808 34.87 -12.39 -17.18
CA ARG A 808 33.98 -11.61 -18.06
C ARG A 808 32.76 -12.43 -18.47
N GLY A 809 31.62 -11.74 -18.66
CA GLY A 809 30.40 -12.30 -19.23
C GLY A 809 30.40 -12.24 -20.77
N LEU A 810 29.22 -12.38 -21.37
CA LEU A 810 29.05 -12.35 -22.83
C LEU A 810 29.35 -10.95 -23.41
N TYR A 811 29.99 -10.89 -24.58
CA TYR A 811 30.27 -9.63 -25.28
C TYR A 811 28.98 -8.93 -25.73
N GLY A 812 28.87 -7.63 -25.40
CA GLY A 812 27.70 -6.80 -25.70
C GLY A 812 26.62 -6.81 -24.61
N ASP A 813 26.85 -7.53 -23.50
CA ASP A 813 25.97 -7.53 -22.33
C ASP A 813 26.24 -6.31 -21.42
N ASP A 814 26.10 -5.13 -22.02
CA ASP A 814 26.30 -3.85 -21.34
C ASP A 814 25.14 -3.54 -20.36
N ASP A 815 24.02 -4.25 -20.47
CA ASP A 815 22.80 -4.03 -19.68
C ASP A 815 22.93 -4.63 -18.28
N THR A 816 23.40 -5.87 -18.19
CA THR A 816 23.56 -6.57 -16.92
C THR A 816 24.98 -6.49 -16.37
N ASN A 817 25.91 -5.94 -17.15
CA ASN A 817 27.36 -5.96 -16.95
C ASN A 817 27.94 -7.39 -17.00
N GLY A 818 27.48 -8.18 -17.96
CA GLY A 818 28.00 -9.52 -18.23
C GLY A 818 27.55 -10.56 -17.21
N HIS A 819 26.24 -10.79 -17.09
CA HIS A 819 25.68 -11.88 -16.30
C HIS A 819 26.24 -13.25 -16.70
N VAL A 820 26.25 -14.17 -15.72
CA VAL A 820 26.79 -15.52 -15.94
C VAL A 820 25.82 -16.38 -16.74
N ASP A 821 24.51 -16.18 -16.65
CA ASP A 821 23.49 -16.96 -17.38
C ASP A 821 23.55 -16.79 -18.92
N ASN A 822 24.15 -15.70 -19.41
CA ASN A 822 24.49 -15.48 -20.82
C ASN A 822 25.83 -16.11 -21.23
N MET A 823 26.64 -16.60 -20.28
CA MET A 823 28.01 -17.07 -20.53
C MET A 823 28.22 -18.56 -20.19
N CYS A 824 27.74 -19.03 -19.05
CA CYS A 824 28.02 -20.37 -18.51
C CYS A 824 26.91 -20.85 -17.58
N CYS A 825 26.43 -22.08 -17.76
CA CYS A 825 25.42 -22.71 -16.90
C CYS A 825 25.78 -24.16 -16.54
N PHE A 826 25.36 -24.64 -15.38
CA PHE A 826 25.58 -26.04 -14.98
C PHE A 826 24.51 -26.95 -15.62
N VAL A 827 24.94 -28.08 -16.17
CA VAL A 827 24.05 -29.14 -16.71
C VAL A 827 23.72 -30.19 -15.67
N LYS A 828 24.74 -30.52 -14.86
CA LYS A 828 24.75 -31.51 -13.78
C LYS A 828 25.99 -31.23 -12.92
N PRO A 829 26.16 -31.81 -11.72
CA PRO A 829 27.30 -31.51 -10.86
C PRO A 829 28.63 -31.83 -11.55
N GLY A 830 29.53 -30.84 -11.61
CA GLY A 830 30.83 -30.92 -12.28
C GLY A 830 30.83 -30.75 -13.80
N VAL A 831 29.69 -30.45 -14.46
CA VAL A 831 29.61 -30.29 -15.92
C VAL A 831 28.85 -29.03 -16.31
N VAL A 832 29.43 -28.22 -17.20
CA VAL A 832 28.90 -26.92 -17.62
C VAL A 832 28.73 -26.83 -19.14
N LEU A 833 27.76 -26.02 -19.56
CA LEU A 833 27.70 -25.46 -20.91
C LEU A 833 28.38 -24.10 -20.90
N LEU A 834 29.21 -23.83 -21.90
CA LEU A 834 29.94 -22.57 -22.09
C LEU A 834 29.59 -21.95 -23.44
N ALA A 835 29.17 -20.69 -23.44
CA ALA A 835 28.97 -19.89 -24.64
C ALA A 835 30.29 -19.76 -25.41
N TRP A 836 30.28 -20.13 -26.69
CA TRP A 836 31.48 -20.30 -27.49
C TRP A 836 31.31 -19.76 -28.91
N THR A 837 32.40 -19.32 -29.53
CA THR A 837 32.52 -19.10 -30.97
C THR A 837 33.87 -19.64 -31.43
N ASP A 838 33.95 -20.15 -32.66
CA ASP A 838 35.24 -20.54 -33.28
C ASP A 838 35.84 -19.43 -34.15
N ASP A 839 35.17 -18.27 -34.28
CA ASP A 839 35.69 -17.11 -35.03
C ASP A 839 36.61 -16.24 -34.15
N GLU A 840 37.91 -16.37 -34.35
CA GLU A 840 38.94 -15.60 -33.61
C GLU A 840 38.88 -14.08 -33.85
N GLN A 841 38.12 -13.61 -34.84
CA GLN A 841 37.89 -12.18 -35.08
C GLN A 841 36.67 -11.62 -34.32
N ASP A 842 35.81 -12.48 -33.77
CA ASP A 842 34.70 -12.03 -32.93
C ASP A 842 35.22 -11.72 -31.52
N PRO A 843 34.96 -10.53 -30.94
CA PRO A 843 35.40 -10.19 -29.58
C PRO A 843 34.82 -11.09 -28.48
N GLN A 844 33.81 -11.92 -28.76
CA GLN A 844 33.37 -13.00 -27.87
C GLN A 844 34.39 -14.13 -27.75
N TYR A 845 35.26 -14.37 -28.73
CA TYR A 845 36.25 -15.45 -28.70
C TYR A 845 37.20 -15.33 -27.51
N GLU A 846 37.75 -14.15 -27.29
CA GLU A 846 38.67 -13.85 -26.19
C GLU A 846 38.03 -14.15 -24.83
N ARG A 847 36.79 -13.67 -24.61
CA ARG A 847 35.99 -13.93 -23.41
C ARG A 847 35.69 -15.43 -23.22
N SER A 848 35.38 -16.13 -24.32
CA SER A 848 35.11 -17.58 -24.32
C SER A 848 36.35 -18.38 -23.94
N VAL A 849 37.53 -17.99 -24.45
CA VAL A 849 38.83 -18.61 -24.15
C VAL A 849 39.23 -18.36 -22.69
N GLU A 850 39.02 -17.16 -22.15
CA GLU A 850 39.27 -16.86 -20.73
C GLU A 850 38.41 -17.71 -19.79
N ALA A 851 37.10 -17.76 -20.01
CA ALA A 851 36.20 -18.59 -19.23
C ALA A 851 36.56 -20.08 -19.35
N PHE A 852 36.87 -20.57 -20.55
CA PHE A 852 37.35 -21.94 -20.78
C PHE A 852 38.64 -22.23 -19.99
N ASN A 853 39.59 -21.30 -19.96
CA ASN A 853 40.84 -21.44 -19.22
C ASN A 853 40.60 -21.49 -17.70
N VAL A 854 39.73 -20.63 -17.15
CA VAL A 854 39.38 -20.68 -15.72
C VAL A 854 38.71 -22.01 -15.38
N LEU A 855 37.68 -22.41 -16.12
CA LEU A 855 36.94 -23.65 -15.88
C LEU A 855 37.84 -24.88 -16.00
N SER A 856 38.73 -24.93 -17.00
CA SER A 856 39.64 -26.08 -17.24
C SER A 856 40.70 -26.25 -16.15
N ASN A 857 41.07 -25.18 -15.46
CA ASN A 857 42.08 -25.19 -14.39
C ASN A 857 41.47 -25.18 -12.97
N THR A 858 40.14 -25.24 -12.88
CA THR A 858 39.40 -25.18 -11.61
C THR A 858 38.66 -26.50 -11.36
N THR A 859 38.48 -26.84 -10.09
CA THR A 859 37.59 -27.93 -9.64
C THR A 859 36.34 -27.37 -8.98
N ASP A 860 35.29 -28.17 -8.86
CA ASP A 860 34.11 -27.79 -8.09
C ASP A 860 34.29 -27.97 -6.57
N ALA A 861 33.23 -27.79 -5.78
CA ALA A 861 33.23 -27.97 -4.32
C ALA A 861 33.46 -29.42 -3.86
N LYS A 862 33.23 -30.41 -4.73
CA LYS A 862 33.50 -31.83 -4.48
C LYS A 862 34.86 -32.28 -5.02
N ASN A 863 35.69 -31.36 -5.51
CA ASN A 863 36.97 -31.61 -6.16
C ASN A 863 36.87 -32.41 -7.48
N ARG A 864 35.72 -32.35 -8.18
CA ARG A 864 35.60 -32.84 -9.55
C ARG A 864 36.22 -31.80 -10.49
N ASN A 865 36.94 -32.25 -11.53
CA ASN A 865 37.33 -31.37 -12.64
C ASN A 865 36.08 -30.98 -13.42
N ILE A 866 36.01 -29.74 -13.90
CA ILE A 866 34.87 -29.28 -14.70
C ILE A 866 34.94 -29.86 -16.11
N GLU A 867 33.92 -30.62 -16.52
CA GLU A 867 33.70 -30.99 -17.92
C GLU A 867 33.00 -29.81 -18.63
N ILE A 868 33.60 -29.31 -19.72
CA ILE A 868 33.11 -28.13 -20.44
C ILE A 868 32.52 -28.55 -21.79
N ILE A 869 31.21 -28.40 -21.94
CA ILE A 869 30.50 -28.58 -23.20
C ILE A 869 30.39 -27.21 -23.88
N LYS A 870 30.98 -27.07 -25.07
CA LYS A 870 30.91 -25.83 -25.85
C LYS A 870 29.56 -25.72 -26.57
N LEU A 871 28.83 -24.63 -26.34
CA LEU A 871 27.60 -24.29 -27.04
C LEU A 871 27.85 -23.06 -27.90
N HIS A 872 27.74 -23.20 -29.23
CA HIS A 872 28.08 -22.11 -30.14
C HIS A 872 27.02 -21.00 -30.03
N ILE A 873 27.41 -19.73 -29.94
CA ILE A 873 26.49 -18.57 -29.96
C ILE A 873 25.85 -18.40 -31.36
N PRO A 874 24.72 -17.70 -31.52
CA PRO A 874 24.26 -17.30 -32.86
C PRO A 874 25.31 -16.43 -33.57
N GLY A 875 25.21 -16.28 -34.89
CA GLY A 875 25.96 -15.22 -35.59
C GLY A 875 25.66 -13.83 -34.98
N PRO A 876 26.58 -12.86 -35.09
CA PRO A 876 26.43 -11.57 -34.40
C PRO A 876 25.15 -10.85 -34.84
N LEU A 877 24.21 -10.70 -33.91
CA LEU A 877 22.92 -10.04 -34.13
C LEU A 877 23.03 -8.56 -33.74
N TYR A 878 22.42 -7.69 -34.55
CA TYR A 878 22.40 -6.25 -34.34
C TYR A 878 20.98 -5.70 -34.43
N ILE A 879 20.62 -4.75 -33.56
CA ILE A 879 19.33 -4.04 -33.61
C ILE A 879 19.19 -3.36 -34.98
N THR A 880 18.12 -3.62 -35.72
CA THR A 880 17.87 -2.92 -37.00
C THR A 880 17.36 -1.52 -36.77
N LYS A 881 17.31 -0.72 -37.85
CA LYS A 881 16.70 0.60 -37.78
C LYS A 881 15.22 0.53 -37.43
N GLU A 882 14.49 -0.42 -38.02
CA GLU A 882 13.05 -0.62 -37.81
C GLU A 882 12.75 -1.05 -36.36
N GLU A 883 13.61 -1.89 -35.77
CA GLU A 883 13.49 -2.30 -34.37
C GLU A 883 13.71 -1.14 -33.40
N ALA A 884 14.70 -0.27 -33.67
CA ALA A 884 14.96 0.93 -32.89
C ALA A 884 13.89 2.04 -33.07
N ASP A 885 13.44 2.27 -34.31
CA ASP A 885 12.41 3.26 -34.66
C ASP A 885 11.01 2.87 -34.09
N GLY A 886 10.80 1.59 -33.76
CA GLY A 886 9.58 1.07 -33.12
C GLY A 886 9.46 1.33 -31.61
N LEU A 887 10.46 1.95 -30.98
CA LEU A 887 10.48 2.28 -29.56
C LEU A 887 10.05 3.72 -29.28
N ILE A 888 9.39 3.92 -28.14
CA ILE A 888 8.91 5.24 -27.68
C ILE A 888 9.80 5.70 -26.52
N SER A 889 10.78 6.55 -26.83
CA SER A 889 11.64 7.19 -25.83
C SER A 889 10.84 8.12 -24.92
N LEU A 890 10.55 7.67 -23.70
CA LEU A 890 9.94 8.47 -22.64
C LEU A 890 11.00 9.31 -21.91
N ASP A 891 11.17 10.56 -22.36
CA ASP A 891 11.95 11.63 -21.72
C ASP A 891 13.42 11.32 -21.37
N GLY A 892 14.02 10.27 -21.95
CA GLY A 892 15.41 9.87 -21.69
C GLY A 892 15.62 9.08 -20.40
N ASN A 893 14.55 8.53 -19.83
CA ASN A 893 14.56 7.81 -18.55
C ASN A 893 15.01 6.33 -18.63
N ALA A 894 15.49 5.87 -19.80
CA ALA A 894 15.95 4.51 -20.03
C ALA A 894 17.12 4.45 -21.01
N LYS A 895 17.90 3.37 -20.92
CA LYS A 895 19.09 3.14 -21.73
C LYS A 895 18.73 3.04 -23.23
N PRO A 896 19.38 3.81 -24.13
CA PRO A 896 18.96 3.91 -25.51
C PRO A 896 19.25 2.64 -26.32
N ARG A 897 18.23 2.14 -27.02
CA ARG A 897 18.32 1.00 -27.95
C ARG A 897 18.64 1.49 -29.37
N LEU A 898 19.93 1.69 -29.65
CA LEU A 898 20.39 2.24 -30.93
C LEU A 898 20.47 1.18 -32.04
N ALA A 899 20.09 1.57 -33.26
CA ALA A 899 20.30 0.74 -34.44
C ALA A 899 21.80 0.49 -34.67
N GLY A 900 22.18 -0.76 -34.94
CA GLY A 900 23.57 -1.19 -35.05
C GLY A 900 24.23 -1.60 -33.73
N THR A 901 23.55 -1.48 -32.58
CA THR A 901 24.03 -2.08 -31.32
C THR A 901 23.99 -3.62 -31.43
N ARG A 902 25.07 -4.29 -31.04
CA ARG A 902 25.13 -5.75 -30.97
C ARG A 902 24.32 -6.25 -29.78
N LEU A 903 23.65 -7.39 -29.94
CA LEU A 903 22.92 -8.04 -28.85
C LEU A 903 23.75 -9.12 -28.18
N ALA A 904 23.62 -9.21 -26.87
CA ALA A 904 24.08 -10.33 -26.06
C ALA A 904 23.17 -11.57 -26.23
N ALA A 905 23.09 -12.08 -27.46
CA ALA A 905 22.31 -13.26 -27.80
C ALA A 905 23.15 -14.54 -27.59
N ALA A 906 22.70 -15.45 -26.73
CA ALA A 906 23.37 -16.73 -26.49
C ALA A 906 22.37 -17.86 -26.21
N TYR A 907 22.67 -19.05 -26.72
CA TYR A 907 21.82 -20.24 -26.49
C TYR A 907 21.97 -20.83 -25.09
N VAL A 908 22.97 -20.43 -24.29
CA VAL A 908 23.10 -20.85 -22.88
C VAL A 908 22.02 -20.24 -21.99
N ASN A 909 21.39 -19.14 -22.42
CA ASN A 909 20.25 -18.52 -21.74
C ASN A 909 18.95 -19.29 -22.06
N PHE A 910 18.95 -20.60 -21.74
CA PHE A 910 17.78 -21.46 -21.77
C PHE A 910 17.23 -21.63 -20.35
N TYR A 911 16.06 -22.26 -20.26
CA TYR A 911 15.41 -22.57 -19.01
C TYR A 911 15.13 -24.09 -18.87
N ILE A 912 15.52 -24.69 -17.75
CA ILE A 912 15.31 -26.11 -17.40
C ILE A 912 13.96 -26.33 -16.68
N ALA A 913 12.89 -26.65 -17.41
CA ALA A 913 11.66 -27.14 -16.80
C ALA A 913 11.77 -28.61 -16.39
N ASN A 914 10.95 -29.05 -15.43
CA ASN A 914 10.90 -30.41 -14.86
C ASN A 914 11.16 -31.59 -15.82
N GLY A 915 10.67 -31.50 -17.05
CA GLY A 915 10.79 -32.53 -18.08
C GLY A 915 11.15 -31.98 -19.45
N GLY A 916 11.60 -30.73 -19.56
CA GLY A 916 11.91 -30.12 -20.85
C GLY A 916 12.82 -28.90 -20.79
N ILE A 917 13.56 -28.66 -21.87
CA ILE A 917 14.42 -27.48 -22.00
C ILE A 917 13.72 -26.47 -22.92
N ILE A 918 13.51 -25.25 -22.42
CA ILE A 918 12.99 -24.13 -23.19
C ILE A 918 14.17 -23.26 -23.60
N ALA A 919 14.68 -23.48 -24.81
CA ALA A 919 15.83 -22.78 -25.34
C ALA A 919 15.43 -21.65 -26.30
N PRO A 920 16.21 -20.55 -26.37
CA PRO A 920 15.99 -19.51 -27.36
C PRO A 920 16.34 -20.03 -28.77
N ALA A 921 15.72 -19.42 -29.77
CA ALA A 921 16.10 -19.57 -31.16
C ALA A 921 16.19 -18.17 -31.79
N PHE A 922 17.13 -18.00 -32.71
CA PHE A 922 17.49 -16.68 -33.25
C PHE A 922 17.25 -16.57 -34.76
N GLY A 923 16.80 -17.63 -35.42
CA GLY A 923 16.60 -17.67 -36.87
C GLY A 923 17.88 -17.98 -37.65
N ASP A 924 18.97 -18.33 -36.96
CA ASP A 924 20.17 -18.89 -37.57
C ASP A 924 19.97 -20.40 -37.67
N GLU A 925 19.43 -20.87 -38.80
CA GLU A 925 19.04 -22.28 -38.97
C GLU A 925 20.18 -23.27 -38.64
N LYS A 926 21.44 -22.89 -38.89
CA LYS A 926 22.61 -23.72 -38.60
C LYS A 926 22.84 -23.80 -37.09
N TRP A 927 22.93 -22.67 -36.41
CA TRP A 927 23.26 -22.65 -34.98
C TRP A 927 22.06 -22.99 -34.09
N ASP A 928 20.82 -22.69 -34.51
CA ASP A 928 19.58 -23.15 -33.85
C ASP A 928 19.54 -24.70 -33.82
N GLN A 929 19.84 -25.37 -34.94
CA GLN A 929 19.92 -26.84 -35.02
C GLN A 929 21.10 -27.43 -34.22
N GLN A 930 22.26 -26.75 -34.22
CA GLN A 930 23.43 -27.20 -33.47
C GLN A 930 23.20 -27.07 -31.96
N ALA A 931 22.60 -25.97 -31.50
CA ALA A 931 22.22 -25.76 -30.12
C ALA A 931 21.20 -26.80 -29.66
N TYR A 932 20.19 -27.12 -30.47
CA TYR A 932 19.26 -28.22 -30.19
C TYR A 932 19.97 -29.55 -29.95
N ALA A 933 20.89 -29.93 -30.84
CA ALA A 933 21.61 -31.20 -30.74
C ALA A 933 22.50 -31.28 -29.49
N VAL A 934 23.17 -30.17 -29.13
CA VAL A 934 23.99 -30.08 -27.92
C VAL A 934 23.12 -30.16 -26.66
N LEU A 935 22.03 -29.40 -26.58
CA LEU A 935 21.11 -29.40 -25.43
C LEU A 935 20.40 -30.75 -25.27
N ALA A 936 19.98 -31.38 -26.37
CA ALA A 936 19.42 -32.74 -26.36
C ALA A 936 20.42 -33.78 -25.81
N SER A 937 21.70 -33.64 -26.14
CA SER A 937 22.76 -34.52 -25.63
C SER A 937 23.14 -34.22 -24.19
N ALA A 938 23.03 -32.96 -23.75
CA ALA A 938 23.33 -32.53 -22.38
C ALA A 938 22.23 -32.97 -21.39
N PHE A 939 20.97 -32.92 -21.82
CA PHE A 939 19.79 -33.21 -20.99
C PHE A 939 18.95 -34.39 -21.55
N PRO A 940 19.49 -35.62 -21.64
CA PRO A 940 18.85 -36.75 -22.34
C PRO A 940 17.53 -37.26 -21.73
N ASN A 941 17.20 -36.83 -20.50
CA ASN A 941 15.93 -37.16 -19.82
C ASN A 941 14.86 -36.05 -19.93
N HIS A 942 15.20 -34.92 -20.56
CA HIS A 942 14.28 -33.81 -20.80
C HIS A 942 13.91 -33.79 -22.29
N GLU A 943 12.69 -33.36 -22.62
CA GLU A 943 12.33 -33.05 -24.01
C GLU A 943 12.84 -31.64 -24.34
N PRO A 944 13.90 -31.47 -25.15
CA PRO A 944 14.26 -30.15 -25.64
C PRO A 944 13.15 -29.67 -26.57
N LEU A 945 12.50 -28.56 -26.22
CA LEU A 945 11.54 -27.90 -27.09
C LEU A 945 12.23 -26.72 -27.78
N LEU A 946 12.77 -26.98 -28.98
CA LEU A 946 13.09 -25.90 -29.90
C LEU A 946 11.78 -25.37 -30.51
N GLY A 947 11.20 -24.39 -29.83
CA GLY A 947 9.90 -23.83 -30.16
C GLY A 947 9.33 -23.09 -28.96
N ILE A 948 9.08 -21.78 -29.00
CA ILE A 948 8.98 -20.91 -30.18
C ILE A 948 9.53 -19.53 -29.85
N VAL A 949 10.65 -19.14 -30.47
CA VAL A 949 10.78 -17.76 -30.92
C VAL A 949 11.60 -17.63 -32.20
N VAL A 950 11.09 -16.83 -33.14
CA VAL A 950 11.95 -15.86 -33.82
C VAL A 950 11.87 -14.63 -32.93
N ILE A 951 12.80 -14.50 -31.99
CA ILE A 951 12.83 -13.30 -31.17
C ILE A 951 13.11 -12.15 -32.13
N GLY A 952 12.23 -11.14 -32.16
CA GLY A 952 12.54 -9.87 -32.81
C GLY A 952 13.52 -9.06 -31.97
N LYS A 953 14.71 -9.62 -31.70
CA LYS A 953 15.86 -8.98 -31.05
C LYS A 953 15.61 -8.37 -29.67
N GLU A 954 14.64 -8.93 -28.97
CA GLU A 954 14.14 -8.56 -27.65
C GLU A 954 14.60 -9.61 -26.63
N TYR A 955 15.51 -9.28 -25.72
CA TYR A 955 16.03 -10.21 -24.70
C TYR A 955 14.90 -10.94 -23.95
N ILE A 956 15.06 -12.23 -23.62
CA ILE A 956 14.08 -12.99 -22.82
C ILE A 956 14.81 -14.01 -21.95
N ILE A 957 14.75 -13.79 -20.63
CA ILE A 957 15.25 -14.72 -19.60
C ILE A 957 14.04 -15.22 -18.80
N LEU A 958 13.97 -16.52 -18.49
CA LEU A 958 12.77 -17.18 -17.95
C LEU A 958 13.13 -18.10 -16.79
N PHE A 959 12.33 -18.13 -15.72
CA PHE A 959 12.65 -19.01 -14.60
C PHE A 959 11.46 -19.45 -13.69
N PRO A 960 11.54 -20.63 -13.06
CA PRO A 960 10.61 -21.14 -12.07
C PRO A 960 11.11 -21.22 -10.65
N PHE A 961 10.14 -21.44 -9.75
CA PHE A 961 10.37 -21.62 -8.35
C PHE A 961 9.49 -22.73 -7.75
N TRP A 962 9.88 -23.13 -6.55
CA TRP A 962 9.42 -24.38 -5.94
C TRP A 962 8.52 -24.14 -4.73
N ILE A 963 7.45 -24.93 -4.64
CA ILE A 963 6.72 -25.16 -3.40
C ILE A 963 6.16 -26.58 -3.39
N TRP A 964 6.13 -27.21 -2.23
CA TRP A 964 5.28 -28.37 -1.96
C TRP A 964 4.37 -27.99 -0.80
N VAL A 965 3.04 -28.09 -0.93
CA VAL A 965 2.07 -28.23 0.19
C VAL A 965 0.62 -28.45 -0.32
N VAL A 966 -0.23 -29.00 0.57
CA VAL A 966 -1.53 -29.64 0.31
C VAL A 966 -2.75 -28.68 0.41
N LYS A 967 -3.82 -28.97 -0.36
CA LYS A 967 -5.08 -28.20 -0.50
C LYS A 967 -5.86 -27.92 0.82
N ARG A 968 -6.51 -26.74 0.91
CA ARG A 968 -7.89 -26.54 1.44
C ARG A 968 -8.56 -25.23 0.98
N CYS A 969 -9.90 -25.19 0.90
CA CYS A 969 -10.71 -24.15 0.23
C CYS A 969 -11.29 -23.03 1.15
N PRO A 970 -11.67 -21.84 0.61
CA PRO A 970 -12.23 -20.69 1.36
C PRO A 970 -13.65 -20.18 0.94
N THR A 971 -14.21 -19.26 1.75
CA THR A 971 -15.43 -18.41 1.55
C THR A 971 -15.45 -17.26 2.59
N ARG A 972 -16.04 -16.05 2.45
CA ARG A 972 -16.68 -15.28 1.34
C ARG A 972 -16.65 -13.74 1.67
N ALA A 973 -17.29 -12.88 0.86
CA ALA A 973 -17.26 -11.39 0.90
C ALA A 973 -18.59 -10.79 0.31
N VAL A 974 -18.97 -9.49 0.26
CA VAL A 974 -18.68 -8.20 0.99
C VAL A 974 -19.72 -7.13 0.50
N VAL A 975 -20.18 -6.17 1.36
CA VAL A 975 -21.18 -5.10 1.07
C VAL A 975 -21.18 -4.07 2.24
N PHE A 976 -21.40 -2.73 2.12
CA PHE A 976 -21.33 -1.75 1.01
C PHE A 976 -21.31 -0.28 1.57
N PRO A 977 -20.59 0.72 0.98
CA PRO A 977 -20.51 2.11 1.50
C PRO A 977 -21.00 3.23 0.54
N ALA A 978 -21.46 4.40 1.07
CA ALA A 978 -21.44 5.73 0.40
C ALA A 978 -22.00 6.87 1.29
N ALA A 979 -21.23 7.95 1.58
CA ALA A 979 -21.77 9.26 2.03
C ALA A 979 -20.75 10.43 2.21
N VAL A 980 -19.50 10.17 2.61
CA VAL A 980 -18.71 11.16 3.40
C VAL A 980 -17.79 12.10 2.58
N THR A 981 -17.56 11.84 1.30
CA THR A 981 -16.42 12.41 0.54
C THR A 981 -16.66 13.82 -0.06
N PHE A 982 -17.18 14.79 0.71
CA PHE A 982 -17.36 16.18 0.22
C PHE A 982 -17.23 17.31 1.28
N PHE A 983 -16.72 17.03 2.49
CA PHE A 983 -16.56 18.04 3.56
C PHE A 983 -15.19 18.02 4.28
N GLN A 984 -14.17 17.41 3.66
CA GLN A 984 -12.75 17.64 3.95
C GLN A 984 -12.18 18.61 2.91
#